data_AF-A0A2D7I0K2-F1
#
_entry.id   AF-A0A2D7I0K2-F1
#
_cell.length_a   1.000
_cell.length_b   1.000
_cell.length_c   1.000
_cell.angle_alpha   90.00
_cell.angle_beta   90.00
_cell.angle_gamma   90.00
#
_symmetry.space_group_name_H-M   'P 1'
#
loop_
_entity.id
_entity.type
_entity.pdbx_description
1 polymer ?
#
loop_
_entity_poly.entity_id
_entity_poly.type
_entity_poly.pdbx_seq_one_letter_code
_entity_poly.pdbx_strand_id
1 'polypeptide(L)'
;MVQSRLAILILLSATLALGCGGSSDSPSPSPEPPADGFQFEVELSFSNGDSVGPTQYAYPRCPKINGKESCLEPSGDQKQGWTGANGKTFEYLQTGQFVLDAGSMPTGLKVRDLKGQAQCMAVYFQGPSTQGQNSNAIFATGLDAGTAGYPLPVEPTLAAPVHLTLIPFPSDDGCQTNSGPYESERALALWLSMRPEAVTEGADEIVCNLTSGLDYTQDPIQVGQCILDQPQWRQGTGSSSDRFYFTGTLWTMLNSPTPPSKITIHLAEDLSLNIPISSAYVDLKVASGSNVQDCVAAIAKLNAGETPDTNCQTDNIGVWTLETDTQFVVNGFGRINGFSVLESLDDPNDRIYSPSSASAIGNFDAYARFVINSALIALSSGSTVSPSIKVENITTAWTAKRGQGAAELNSAYYPVQSGNSGGADFEANNKEVNVFDYKQAGSWLGESDGPEMMGADSKMDYAYLHICDDAIKVSAPGVQVSQATVLKGNSGGVVNLGSYGLNRGVSGSQVSGAWAHRITHKKSRPSNDPGMGIVISRTCPVASIGSLTNSGSLSDSGISNVYVPFLPGDVNSMDAPIRLVTFSDCRGSEPHATNFTIGNIDFLDFDLRVIPESPSLLRSDSWSADAWVPTWTDVYFYNKSAGTPQPTSGVLLYPEANVGVDAGGTGYFICGVGDSGATNPLCWSTMGEGQGNPLPSTNLVYEGETSVFDGIVQFPYGPLP
;
A
#
# COMPACT_ATOMS: atom_id res chain seq x y z
N MET A 1 -25.18 57.45 -39.60
CA MET A 1 -26.43 56.66 -39.70
C MET A 1 -26.00 55.21 -39.42
N VAL A 2 -26.11 54.68 -38.19
CA VAL A 2 -27.32 54.08 -37.56
C VAL A 2 -27.96 53.12 -38.58
N GLN A 3 -28.06 51.79 -38.42
CA GLN A 3 -28.53 51.01 -37.27
C GLN A 3 -28.40 49.49 -37.52
N SER A 4 -28.38 48.71 -36.43
CA SER A 4 -28.47 47.24 -36.30
C SER A 4 -29.81 46.61 -36.69
N ARG A 5 -29.85 45.25 -36.81
CA ARG A 5 -30.83 44.25 -36.28
C ARG A 5 -30.54 42.87 -36.94
N LEU A 6 -30.32 41.73 -36.25
CA LEU A 6 -31.06 40.95 -35.22
C LEU A 6 -32.22 40.08 -35.78
N ALA A 7 -32.13 38.75 -35.59
CA ALA A 7 -33.17 37.76 -35.21
C ALA A 7 -32.77 36.33 -35.70
N ILE A 8 -32.48 35.33 -34.85
CA ILE A 8 -33.34 34.47 -33.98
C ILE A 8 -34.02 33.29 -34.71
N LEU A 9 -33.49 32.09 -34.40
CA LEU A 9 -34.11 30.82 -33.94
C LEU A 9 -35.46 30.34 -34.51
N ILE A 10 -35.58 29.02 -34.81
CA ILE A 10 -36.63 28.10 -34.31
C ILE A 10 -36.28 26.62 -34.65
N LEU A 11 -36.49 25.75 -33.65
CA LEU A 11 -36.46 24.27 -33.66
C LEU A 11 -37.57 23.65 -34.54
N LEU A 12 -37.41 22.38 -34.96
CA LEU A 12 -38.33 21.30 -34.55
C LEU A 12 -37.80 19.89 -34.90
N SER A 13 -38.11 18.97 -33.99
CA SER A 13 -37.81 17.54 -33.91
C SER A 13 -38.79 16.68 -34.72
N ALA A 14 -38.34 15.50 -35.17
CA ALA A 14 -39.18 14.30 -35.36
C ALA A 14 -38.34 13.01 -35.39
N THR A 15 -38.77 12.07 -34.55
CA THR A 15 -38.32 10.69 -34.36
C THR A 15 -38.74 9.77 -35.52
N LEU A 16 -37.91 8.76 -35.82
CA LEU A 16 -38.35 7.49 -36.43
C LEU A 16 -37.34 6.39 -36.07
N ALA A 17 -37.86 5.30 -35.51
CA ALA A 17 -37.15 4.07 -35.15
C ALA A 17 -37.54 2.93 -36.11
N LEU A 18 -36.80 1.80 -35.99
CA LEU A 18 -36.80 0.51 -36.72
C LEU A 18 -35.66 0.42 -37.74
N GLY A 19 -34.71 -0.53 -37.72
CA GLY A 19 -34.47 -1.70 -36.88
C GLY A 19 -33.46 -2.64 -37.58
N CYS A 20 -32.63 -3.31 -36.78
CA CYS A 20 -31.81 -4.51 -37.02
C CYS A 20 -30.59 -4.48 -37.97
N GLY A 21 -29.41 -4.71 -37.38
CA GLY A 21 -28.19 -5.21 -38.03
C GLY A 21 -27.07 -5.33 -37.00
N GLY A 22 -26.89 -6.52 -36.43
CA GLY A 22 -25.91 -6.77 -35.38
C GLY A 22 -24.46 -6.62 -35.84
N SER A 23 -23.66 -5.98 -34.98
CA SER A 23 -22.20 -5.99 -35.06
C SER A 23 -21.65 -5.93 -33.64
N SER A 24 -20.90 -6.97 -33.30
CA SER A 24 -19.86 -7.07 -32.27
C SER A 24 -19.65 -5.85 -31.37
N ASP A 25 -19.94 -6.05 -30.08
CA ASP A 25 -19.51 -5.19 -28.98
C ASP A 25 -18.01 -4.91 -29.11
N SER A 26 -17.67 -3.70 -29.52
CA SER A 26 -16.33 -3.13 -29.36
C SER A 26 -16.24 -2.63 -27.93
N PRO A 27 -15.18 -2.94 -27.16
CA PRO A 27 -15.08 -2.52 -25.77
C PRO A 27 -15.13 -0.99 -25.70
N SER A 28 -16.17 -0.51 -25.02
CA SER A 28 -16.43 0.89 -24.69
C SER A 28 -15.24 1.50 -23.93
N PRO A 29 -14.96 2.81 -24.09
CA PRO A 29 -13.94 3.49 -23.31
C PRO A 29 -14.24 3.35 -21.80
N SER A 30 -13.18 2.99 -21.08
CA SER A 30 -12.98 3.01 -19.61
C SER A 30 -14.22 2.83 -18.74
N PRO A 31 -14.35 1.72 -17.99
CA PRO A 31 -15.34 1.65 -16.92
C PRO A 31 -14.95 2.71 -15.87
N GLU A 32 -15.63 3.85 -15.89
CA GLU A 32 -15.71 4.71 -14.71
C GLU A 32 -16.22 3.84 -13.55
N PRO A 33 -15.61 3.91 -12.35
CA PRO A 33 -16.16 3.23 -11.19
C PRO A 33 -17.62 3.68 -10.95
N PRO A 34 -18.46 2.83 -10.37
CA PRO A 34 -19.89 3.01 -10.37
C PRO A 34 -20.34 4.28 -9.64
N ALA A 35 -21.42 4.86 -10.16
CA ALA A 35 -22.10 6.08 -9.73
C ALA A 35 -22.74 6.06 -8.33
N ASP A 36 -22.07 5.48 -7.33
CA ASP A 36 -22.31 5.88 -5.95
C ASP A 36 -21.61 7.24 -5.79
N GLY A 37 -22.32 8.31 -6.20
CA GLY A 37 -21.76 9.65 -6.32
C GLY A 37 -20.98 10.11 -5.09
N PHE A 38 -20.14 11.13 -5.26
CA PHE A 38 -19.37 11.73 -4.18
C PHE A 38 -20.27 12.01 -2.97
N GLN A 39 -19.80 11.62 -1.79
CA GLN A 39 -20.53 11.81 -0.54
C GLN A 39 -20.05 13.05 0.21
N PHE A 40 -18.95 13.64 -0.24
CA PHE A 40 -18.43 14.90 0.26
C PHE A 40 -18.20 15.88 -0.89
N GLU A 41 -18.50 17.14 -0.66
CA GLU A 41 -18.07 18.25 -1.51
C GLU A 41 -16.95 18.99 -0.77
N VAL A 42 -15.87 19.29 -1.47
CA VAL A 42 -14.62 19.77 -0.87
C VAL A 42 -14.08 20.96 -1.65
N GLU A 43 -13.68 22.01 -0.94
CA GLU A 43 -13.03 23.18 -1.54
C GLU A 43 -11.88 23.68 -0.66
N LEU A 44 -10.79 24.13 -1.29
CA LEU A 44 -9.80 24.99 -0.64
C LEU A 44 -10.18 26.45 -0.89
N SER A 45 -10.07 27.27 0.15
CA SER A 45 -10.30 28.73 0.08
C SER A 45 -8.96 29.48 0.16
N PHE A 46 -8.84 30.59 -0.55
CA PHE A 46 -7.64 31.43 -0.60
C PHE A 46 -7.89 32.84 -0.04
N SER A 47 -6.81 33.54 0.30
CA SER A 47 -6.86 34.88 0.90
C SER A 47 -7.49 35.95 -0.02
N ASN A 48 -7.48 35.72 -1.33
CA ASN A 48 -8.10 36.58 -2.33
C ASN A 48 -9.63 36.35 -2.47
N GLY A 49 -10.18 35.38 -1.74
CA GLY A 49 -11.60 35.00 -1.79
C GLY A 49 -11.94 33.90 -2.79
N ASP A 50 -10.97 33.42 -3.57
CA ASP A 50 -11.18 32.32 -4.51
C ASP A 50 -11.35 30.99 -3.76
N SER A 51 -12.07 30.06 -4.39
CA SER A 51 -12.09 28.65 -3.99
C SER A 51 -11.85 27.72 -5.17
N VAL A 52 -11.20 26.59 -4.90
CA VAL A 52 -10.94 25.55 -5.91
C VAL A 52 -11.39 24.19 -5.36
N GLY A 53 -11.94 23.37 -6.25
CA GLY A 53 -12.25 21.96 -5.96
C GLY A 53 -11.06 21.05 -6.30
N PRO A 54 -10.95 19.88 -5.65
CA PRO A 54 -9.91 18.90 -5.97
C PRO A 54 -10.31 18.01 -7.14
N THR A 55 -9.34 17.29 -7.69
CA THR A 55 -9.60 16.07 -8.47
C THR A 55 -10.06 14.97 -7.51
N GLN A 56 -11.24 14.39 -7.74
CA GLN A 56 -11.90 13.50 -6.76
C GLN A 56 -12.20 12.11 -7.30
N TYR A 57 -12.11 11.12 -6.41
CA TYR A 57 -12.48 9.73 -6.69
C TYR A 57 -13.22 9.11 -5.51
N ALA A 58 -14.14 8.20 -5.82
CA ALA A 58 -14.89 7.41 -4.85
C ALA A 58 -14.48 5.94 -4.93
N TYR A 59 -14.35 5.31 -3.77
CA TYR A 59 -14.00 3.91 -3.62
C TYR A 59 -15.04 3.27 -2.68
N PRO A 60 -16.22 2.88 -3.17
CA PRO A 60 -17.11 2.02 -2.40
C PRO A 60 -16.47 0.63 -2.23
N ARG A 61 -16.68 -0.01 -1.08
CA ARG A 61 -16.25 -1.40 -0.84
C ARG A 61 -17.03 -2.40 -1.69
N CYS A 62 -18.28 -2.06 -2.03
CA CYS A 62 -19.16 -2.87 -2.86
C CYS A 62 -19.44 -2.19 -4.21
N PRO A 63 -18.43 -2.09 -5.10
CA PRO A 63 -18.65 -1.56 -6.43
C PRO A 63 -19.58 -2.47 -7.24
N LYS A 64 -20.26 -1.88 -8.22
CA LYS A 64 -20.91 -2.63 -9.30
C LYS A 64 -19.85 -3.14 -10.28
N ILE A 65 -19.66 -4.45 -10.33
CA ILE A 65 -18.81 -5.15 -11.28
C ILE A 65 -19.75 -5.86 -12.26
N ASN A 66 -19.61 -5.59 -13.57
CA ASN A 66 -20.49 -6.15 -14.60
C ASN A 66 -22.00 -5.95 -14.31
N GLY A 67 -22.35 -4.78 -13.76
CA GLY A 67 -23.72 -4.40 -13.40
C GLY A 67 -24.28 -5.05 -12.13
N LYS A 68 -23.49 -5.83 -11.38
CA LYS A 68 -23.88 -6.44 -10.11
C LYS A 68 -23.03 -5.90 -8.97
N GLU A 69 -23.65 -5.56 -7.85
CA GLU A 69 -22.90 -5.22 -6.64
C GLU A 69 -22.07 -6.43 -6.19
N SER A 70 -20.75 -6.24 -6.11
CA SER A 70 -19.80 -7.23 -5.64
C SER A 70 -19.00 -6.62 -4.50
N CYS A 71 -19.27 -7.05 -3.28
CA CYS A 71 -18.51 -6.58 -2.13
C CYS A 71 -17.12 -7.20 -2.13
N LEU A 72 -16.11 -6.34 -2.11
CA LEU A 72 -14.72 -6.72 -1.96
C LEU A 72 -14.50 -7.08 -0.48
N GLU A 73 -14.39 -8.36 -0.20
CA GLU A 73 -14.13 -8.94 1.12
C GLU A 73 -12.94 -9.90 1.08
N PRO A 74 -12.15 -9.98 2.15
CA PRO A 74 -11.19 -11.06 2.26
C PRO A 74 -11.93 -12.41 2.39
N SER A 75 -11.50 -13.42 1.63
CA SER A 75 -12.04 -14.78 1.65
C SER A 75 -11.96 -15.46 3.04
N GLY A 76 -12.98 -16.21 3.47
CA GLY A 76 -12.98 -17.08 4.67
C GLY A 76 -13.61 -16.47 5.93
N ASP A 77 -13.18 -16.88 7.14
CA ASP A 77 -13.57 -16.25 8.44
C ASP A 77 -13.19 -14.74 8.51
N GLN A 78 -12.53 -14.23 7.47
CA GLN A 78 -12.10 -12.86 7.26
C GLN A 78 -13.15 -11.92 6.64
N LYS A 79 -14.44 -12.28 6.58
CA LYS A 79 -15.57 -11.40 6.21
C LYS A 79 -15.72 -10.12 7.06
N GLN A 80 -14.78 -9.86 7.97
CA GLN A 80 -14.69 -8.71 8.85
C GLN A 80 -13.45 -7.85 8.55
N GLY A 81 -12.89 -7.94 7.34
CA GLY A 81 -11.66 -7.24 6.92
C GLY A 81 -11.65 -5.73 7.21
N TRP A 82 -12.82 -5.10 7.22
CA TRP A 82 -12.95 -3.66 7.47
C TRP A 82 -13.91 -3.35 8.61
N THR A 83 -14.19 -4.34 9.46
CA THR A 83 -15.16 -4.21 10.55
C THR A 83 -14.44 -3.84 11.84
N GLY A 84 -14.80 -2.70 12.42
CA GLY A 84 -14.29 -2.23 13.70
C GLY A 84 -14.78 -3.07 14.89
N ALA A 85 -14.27 -2.76 16.08
CA ALA A 85 -14.69 -3.43 17.32
C ALA A 85 -16.18 -3.19 17.63
N ASN A 86 -16.75 -2.07 17.17
CA ASN A 86 -18.20 -1.80 17.24
C ASN A 86 -19.08 -2.65 16.31
N GLY A 87 -18.49 -3.52 15.48
CA GLY A 87 -19.22 -4.39 14.55
C GLY A 87 -19.70 -3.70 13.28
N LYS A 88 -19.40 -2.40 13.09
CA LYS A 88 -19.67 -1.67 11.85
C LYS A 88 -18.50 -1.78 10.89
N THR A 89 -18.80 -1.78 9.60
CA THR A 89 -17.81 -1.94 8.53
C THR A 89 -17.47 -0.59 7.92
N PHE A 90 -16.20 -0.37 7.59
CA PHE A 90 -15.75 0.72 6.76
C PHE A 90 -16.02 0.38 5.29
N GLU A 91 -16.88 1.16 4.64
CA GLU A 91 -17.45 0.79 3.34
C GLU A 91 -17.23 1.82 2.24
N TYR A 92 -16.72 3.01 2.58
CA TYR A 92 -16.59 4.08 1.61
C TYR A 92 -15.41 5.00 1.92
N LEU A 93 -14.48 5.07 0.98
CA LEU A 93 -13.42 6.07 0.96
C LEU A 93 -13.66 7.02 -0.22
N GLN A 94 -13.65 8.33 0.04
CA GLN A 94 -13.50 9.34 -1.00
C GLN A 94 -12.11 9.95 -0.90
N THR A 95 -11.48 10.26 -2.03
CA THR A 95 -10.20 10.97 -2.08
C THR A 95 -10.38 12.28 -2.82
N GLY A 96 -9.67 13.33 -2.39
CA GLY A 96 -9.53 14.60 -3.11
C GLY A 96 -8.08 15.04 -3.18
N GLN A 97 -7.57 15.29 -4.38
CA GLN A 97 -6.23 15.80 -4.60
C GLN A 97 -6.26 17.26 -5.05
N PHE A 98 -5.51 18.09 -4.33
CA PHE A 98 -5.22 19.47 -4.69
C PHE A 98 -3.77 19.56 -5.14
N VAL A 99 -3.54 20.00 -6.37
CA VAL A 99 -2.21 20.29 -6.89
C VAL A 99 -2.03 21.81 -6.95
N LEU A 100 -1.23 22.32 -6.02
CA LEU A 100 -1.05 23.75 -5.80
C LEU A 100 0.19 24.27 -6.52
N ASP A 101 0.09 25.44 -7.15
CA ASP A 101 1.26 26.13 -7.70
C ASP A 101 2.10 26.77 -6.59
N ALA A 102 3.39 26.98 -6.86
CA ALA A 102 4.30 27.66 -5.94
C ALA A 102 3.75 29.05 -5.53
N GLY A 103 3.59 29.26 -4.23
CA GLY A 103 3.06 30.51 -3.66
C GLY A 103 1.54 30.60 -3.55
N SER A 104 0.79 29.63 -4.09
CA SER A 104 -0.67 29.52 -3.94
C SER A 104 -1.00 28.89 -2.58
N MET A 105 -1.02 29.70 -1.52
CA MET A 105 -1.29 29.21 -0.16
C MET A 105 -2.78 29.26 0.18
N PRO A 106 -3.44 28.10 0.37
CA PRO A 106 -4.81 28.05 0.86
C PRO A 106 -4.90 28.55 2.30
N THR A 107 -5.91 29.36 2.59
CA THR A 107 -6.22 29.88 3.93
C THR A 107 -7.19 29.01 4.71
N GLY A 108 -7.88 28.08 4.04
CA GLY A 108 -8.69 27.10 4.74
C GLY A 108 -9.33 26.05 3.86
N LEU A 109 -9.86 25.03 4.52
CA LEU A 109 -10.57 23.90 3.93
C LEU A 109 -12.06 23.99 4.26
N LYS A 110 -12.91 23.74 3.25
CA LYS A 110 -14.36 23.58 3.38
C LYS A 110 -14.74 22.18 2.96
N VAL A 111 -15.58 21.53 3.78
CA VAL A 111 -16.14 20.21 3.49
C VAL A 111 -17.63 20.24 3.78
N ARG A 112 -18.42 19.70 2.86
CA ARG A 112 -19.85 19.49 3.02
C ARG A 112 -20.16 18.01 2.89
N ASP A 113 -20.82 17.45 3.89
CA ASP A 113 -21.37 16.09 3.81
C ASP A 113 -22.66 16.12 2.97
N LEU A 114 -22.60 15.52 1.79
CA LEU A 114 -23.71 15.49 0.84
C LEU A 114 -24.81 14.51 1.26
N LYS A 115 -24.52 13.58 2.19
CA LYS A 115 -25.56 12.75 2.83
C LYS A 115 -26.31 13.50 3.93
N GLY A 116 -25.77 14.62 4.42
CA GLY A 116 -26.35 15.41 5.51
C GLY A 116 -26.43 14.63 6.84
N GLN A 117 -25.59 13.62 7.03
CA GLN A 117 -25.59 12.76 8.21
C GLN A 117 -24.68 13.30 9.31
N ALA A 118 -23.60 13.98 8.92
CA ALA A 118 -22.63 14.58 9.85
C ALA A 118 -22.65 16.11 9.82
N GLN A 119 -22.50 16.70 11.01
CA GLN A 119 -22.35 18.14 11.23
C GLN A 119 -20.89 18.56 11.44
N CYS A 120 -20.03 17.61 11.76
CA CYS A 120 -18.63 17.85 12.10
C CYS A 120 -17.71 16.85 11.39
N MET A 121 -16.45 17.25 11.23
CA MET A 121 -15.36 16.39 10.79
C MET A 121 -14.23 16.48 11.80
N ALA A 122 -13.67 15.34 12.17
CA ALA A 122 -12.37 15.26 12.84
C ALA A 122 -11.28 15.13 11.79
N VAL A 123 -10.20 15.91 11.93
CA VAL A 123 -9.12 15.95 10.94
C VAL A 123 -7.79 15.50 11.53
N TYR A 124 -7.25 14.46 10.91
CA TYR A 124 -5.94 13.89 11.21
C TYR A 124 -4.95 14.21 10.09
N PHE A 125 -3.69 14.44 10.42
CA PHE A 125 -2.61 14.71 9.46
C PHE A 125 -1.34 13.98 9.86
N GLN A 126 -0.45 13.73 8.89
CA GLN A 126 0.88 13.16 9.16
C GLN A 126 1.82 14.17 9.80
N GLY A 127 2.26 13.91 11.03
CA GLY A 127 3.31 14.70 11.67
C GLY A 127 3.26 14.67 13.20
N PRO A 128 4.43 14.78 13.87
CA PRO A 128 4.49 14.79 15.33
C PRO A 128 3.85 16.07 15.88
N SER A 129 3.12 15.94 16.99
CA SER A 129 2.55 17.11 17.65
C SER A 129 3.67 17.91 18.31
N THR A 130 3.90 19.14 17.86
CA THR A 130 4.90 19.99 18.50
C THR A 130 4.44 20.55 19.86
N GLN A 131 3.20 20.29 20.31
CA GLN A 131 2.62 20.94 21.50
C GLN A 131 1.51 20.14 22.25
N GLY A 132 1.48 18.80 22.24
CA GLY A 132 0.46 18.05 22.99
C GLY A 132 -0.99 18.19 22.47
N GLN A 133 -1.19 19.00 21.43
CA GLN A 133 -2.39 19.05 20.61
C GLN A 133 -2.30 17.96 19.55
N ASN A 134 -2.59 16.71 19.92
CA ASN A 134 -2.79 15.69 18.89
C ASN A 134 -4.13 15.96 18.19
N SER A 135 -4.04 16.69 17.06
CA SER A 135 -4.73 16.43 15.80
C SER A 135 -6.14 15.82 15.84
N ASN A 136 -7.00 16.33 16.71
CA ASN A 136 -8.44 16.30 16.49
C ASN A 136 -8.92 17.74 16.29
N ALA A 137 -8.44 18.39 15.24
CA ALA A 137 -9.00 19.69 14.93
C ALA A 137 -10.42 19.45 14.39
N ILE A 138 -11.39 20.01 15.11
CA ILE A 138 -12.81 19.85 14.82
C ILE A 138 -13.25 21.06 14.03
N PHE A 139 -13.97 20.83 12.93
CA PHE A 139 -14.68 21.91 12.27
C PHE A 139 -16.03 21.46 11.76
N ALA A 140 -16.95 22.42 11.64
CA ALA A 140 -18.31 22.18 11.20
C ALA A 140 -18.41 22.03 9.68
N THR A 141 -19.19 21.04 9.24
CA THR A 141 -19.55 20.84 7.84
C THR A 141 -20.69 21.78 7.46
N GLY A 142 -20.67 22.30 6.23
CA GLY A 142 -21.83 23.01 5.66
C GLY A 142 -22.21 24.34 6.29
N LEU A 143 -21.28 25.09 6.89
CA LEU A 143 -21.54 26.49 7.21
C LEU A 143 -21.60 27.33 5.92
N ASP A 144 -22.70 28.07 5.73
CA ASP A 144 -22.86 29.06 4.66
C ASP A 144 -21.63 29.98 4.56
N ALA A 145 -21.34 30.45 3.34
CA ALA A 145 -20.12 31.11 2.84
C ALA A 145 -19.58 32.36 3.60
N GLY A 146 -19.54 32.38 4.93
CA GLY A 146 -19.17 33.53 5.76
C GLY A 146 -18.46 33.22 7.08
N THR A 147 -18.30 31.95 7.48
CA THR A 147 -17.43 31.56 8.61
C THR A 147 -16.07 31.08 8.11
N ALA A 148 -15.01 31.39 8.87
CA ALA A 148 -13.64 31.00 8.55
C ALA A 148 -13.56 29.46 8.39
N GLY A 149 -13.11 29.00 7.22
CA GLY A 149 -12.87 27.57 6.97
C GLY A 149 -11.83 27.00 7.94
N TYR A 150 -11.67 25.68 7.92
CA TYR A 150 -10.66 25.02 8.75
C TYR A 150 -9.25 25.51 8.37
N PRO A 151 -8.47 26.13 9.28
CA PRO A 151 -7.08 26.48 8.97
C PRO A 151 -6.28 25.20 8.81
N LEU A 152 -5.45 25.12 7.77
CA LEU A 152 -4.63 23.94 7.55
C LEU A 152 -3.60 23.77 8.69
N PRO A 153 -3.30 22.52 9.09
CA PRO A 153 -2.41 22.25 10.22
C PRO A 153 -0.95 22.62 9.91
N VAL A 154 -0.57 22.54 8.64
CA VAL A 154 0.77 22.86 8.14
C VAL A 154 0.68 23.31 6.67
N GLU A 155 1.61 24.14 6.25
CA GLU A 155 1.74 24.55 4.84
C GLU A 155 2.35 23.42 4.00
N PRO A 156 1.73 23.03 2.87
CA PRO A 156 2.33 22.06 1.96
C PRO A 156 3.55 22.67 1.27
N THR A 157 4.60 21.86 1.10
CA THR A 157 5.80 22.23 0.34
C THR A 157 6.17 21.12 -0.66
N LEU A 158 7.06 21.42 -1.61
CA LEU A 158 7.57 20.41 -2.56
C LEU A 158 8.26 19.22 -1.87
N ALA A 159 8.82 19.43 -0.68
CA ALA A 159 9.49 18.38 0.09
C ALA A 159 8.60 17.77 1.17
N ALA A 160 7.42 18.35 1.42
CA ALA A 160 6.51 17.93 2.48
C ALA A 160 5.06 18.18 2.04
N PRO A 161 4.45 17.26 1.27
CA PRO A 161 3.02 17.30 0.98
C PRO A 161 2.22 17.10 2.27
N VAL A 162 0.93 17.45 2.24
CA VAL A 162 0.01 17.26 3.38
C VAL A 162 -1.04 16.22 3.03
N HIS A 163 -1.24 15.26 3.92
CA HIS A 163 -2.19 14.17 3.80
C HIS A 163 -3.13 14.21 4.99
N LEU A 164 -4.41 14.43 4.70
CA LEU A 164 -5.45 14.53 5.72
C LEU A 164 -6.36 13.32 5.65
N THR A 165 -6.76 12.82 6.81
CA THR A 165 -7.90 11.92 6.96
C THR A 165 -8.99 12.62 7.74
N LEU A 166 -10.17 12.72 7.15
CA LEU A 166 -11.34 13.35 7.73
C LEU A 166 -12.38 12.28 8.05
N ILE A 167 -12.82 12.24 9.30
CA ILE A 167 -13.82 11.29 9.78
C ILE A 167 -15.07 12.07 10.22
N PRO A 168 -16.23 11.85 9.56
CA PRO A 168 -17.46 12.52 9.92
C PRO A 168 -18.00 12.06 11.27
N PHE A 169 -18.67 12.97 11.99
CA PHE A 169 -19.42 12.63 13.19
C PHE A 169 -20.57 13.63 13.44
N PRO A 170 -21.67 13.21 14.09
CA PRO A 170 -22.71 14.13 14.57
C PRO A 170 -22.26 14.79 15.88
N SER A 171 -22.56 16.07 16.10
CA SER A 171 -22.28 16.73 17.39
C SER A 171 -23.41 17.63 17.84
N ASP A 172 -23.83 17.45 19.10
CA ASP A 172 -24.85 18.30 19.73
C ASP A 172 -24.30 19.66 20.17
N ASP A 173 -22.97 19.85 20.19
CA ASP A 173 -22.32 21.06 20.71
C ASP A 173 -21.82 22.05 19.63
N GLY A 174 -22.14 21.79 18.36
CA GLY A 174 -21.67 22.64 17.26
C GLY A 174 -20.17 22.51 17.00
N CYS A 175 -19.65 21.30 17.09
CA CYS A 175 -18.25 20.94 16.77
C CYS A 175 -17.21 21.55 17.72
N GLN A 176 -17.58 21.77 18.99
CA GLN A 176 -16.68 22.31 20.01
C GLN A 176 -15.85 21.22 20.69
N THR A 177 -16.39 20.00 20.78
CA THR A 177 -15.72 18.84 21.36
C THR A 177 -15.85 17.59 20.49
N ASN A 178 -14.92 16.65 20.67
CA ASN A 178 -14.91 15.35 20.00
C ASN A 178 -15.78 14.32 20.73
N SER A 179 -16.98 14.73 21.16
CA SER A 179 -17.84 13.92 22.03
C SER A 179 -18.85 13.05 21.28
N GLY A 180 -19.09 13.33 20.00
CA GLY A 180 -20.02 12.56 19.17
C GLY A 180 -19.47 11.20 18.72
N PRO A 181 -20.33 10.24 18.37
CA PRO A 181 -19.92 8.95 17.84
C PRO A 181 -19.37 9.09 16.42
N TYR A 182 -18.12 8.72 16.21
CA TYR A 182 -17.48 8.84 14.91
C TYR A 182 -18.11 7.86 13.91
N GLU A 183 -18.27 8.28 12.66
CA GLU A 183 -18.79 7.41 11.61
C GLU A 183 -17.79 6.29 11.31
N SER A 184 -18.30 5.06 11.30
CA SER A 184 -17.51 3.87 11.00
C SER A 184 -17.58 3.51 9.52
N GLU A 185 -18.49 4.08 8.76
CA GLU A 185 -18.79 3.60 7.42
C GLU A 185 -18.05 4.39 6.35
N ARG A 186 -17.65 5.65 6.65
CA ARG A 186 -17.13 6.60 5.65
C ARG A 186 -15.93 7.38 6.14
N ALA A 187 -15.05 7.76 5.22
CA ALA A 187 -13.96 8.69 5.45
C ALA A 187 -13.63 9.46 4.17
N LEU A 188 -13.03 10.63 4.34
CA LEU A 188 -12.48 11.45 3.26
C LEU A 188 -10.97 11.57 3.43
N ALA A 189 -10.21 11.24 2.40
CA ALA A 189 -8.78 11.48 2.31
C ALA A 189 -8.53 12.73 1.46
N LEU A 190 -7.73 13.68 1.94
CA LEU A 190 -7.32 14.84 1.15
C LEU A 190 -5.81 14.91 1.03
N TRP A 191 -5.32 15.20 -0.17
CA TRP A 191 -3.90 15.32 -0.46
C TRP A 191 -3.61 16.69 -1.04
N LEU A 192 -2.73 17.44 -0.39
CA LEU A 192 -2.27 18.73 -0.86
C LEU A 192 -0.81 18.56 -1.28
N SER A 193 -0.59 18.56 -2.59
CA SER A 193 0.72 18.41 -3.20
C SER A 193 1.10 19.71 -3.93
N MET A 194 2.40 20.00 -4.00
CA MET A 194 2.91 21.17 -4.74
C MET A 194 3.32 20.75 -6.15
N ARG A 195 2.93 21.53 -7.16
CA ARG A 195 3.36 21.33 -8.54
C ARG A 195 4.86 21.63 -8.63
N PRO A 196 5.70 20.65 -9.02
CA PRO A 196 7.10 20.93 -9.28
C PRO A 196 7.24 21.85 -10.49
N GLU A 197 8.36 22.58 -10.57
CA GLU A 197 8.71 23.29 -11.80
C GLU A 197 8.81 22.30 -12.96
N ALA A 198 8.41 22.73 -14.15
CA ALA A 198 8.47 21.89 -15.34
C ALA A 198 9.92 21.43 -15.58
N VAL A 199 10.13 20.12 -15.63
CA VAL A 199 11.44 19.53 -15.91
C VAL A 199 11.71 19.66 -17.40
N THR A 200 12.87 20.22 -17.77
CA THR A 200 13.36 20.22 -19.16
C THR A 200 13.93 18.86 -19.55
N GLU A 201 13.48 18.34 -20.69
CA GLU A 201 13.86 17.03 -21.22
C GLU A 201 15.35 16.96 -21.60
N GLY A 202 16.03 15.85 -21.25
CA GLY A 202 17.38 15.54 -21.72
C GLY A 202 17.38 14.94 -23.14
N ALA A 203 18.50 15.03 -23.85
CA ALA A 203 18.60 14.56 -25.24
C ALA A 203 18.54 13.03 -25.43
N ASP A 204 18.81 12.24 -24.38
CA ASP A 204 18.87 10.77 -24.39
C ASP A 204 17.78 10.10 -23.52
N GLU A 205 16.70 10.85 -23.26
CA GLU A 205 15.57 10.47 -22.42
C GLU A 205 14.31 10.24 -23.26
N ILE A 206 13.61 9.11 -23.04
CA ILE A 206 12.25 8.96 -23.57
C ILE A 206 11.27 9.50 -22.55
N VAL A 207 10.44 10.45 -22.96
CA VAL A 207 9.38 11.03 -22.12
C VAL A 207 8.01 10.61 -22.61
N CYS A 208 7.26 9.93 -21.76
CA CYS A 208 5.88 9.50 -21.95
C CYS A 208 4.95 10.48 -21.21
N ASN A 209 4.52 11.56 -21.88
CA ASN A 209 3.55 12.51 -21.33
C ASN A 209 2.12 12.00 -21.57
N LEU A 210 1.54 11.34 -20.57
CA LEU A 210 0.22 10.72 -20.65
C LEU A 210 -0.86 11.68 -20.15
N THR A 211 -1.90 11.88 -20.96
CA THR A 211 -3.02 12.81 -20.67
C THR A 211 -4.36 12.14 -20.94
N SER A 212 -5.43 12.59 -20.28
CA SER A 212 -6.80 12.06 -20.42
C SER A 212 -7.35 12.03 -21.86
N GLY A 213 -6.83 12.86 -22.76
CA GLY A 213 -7.23 12.89 -24.17
C GLY A 213 -6.65 11.80 -25.08
N LEU A 214 -5.80 10.90 -24.57
CA LEU A 214 -5.22 9.81 -25.36
C LEU A 214 -6.19 8.64 -25.51
N ASP A 215 -6.14 7.98 -26.66
CA ASP A 215 -6.90 6.74 -26.91
C ASP A 215 -6.14 5.54 -26.35
N TYR A 216 -6.45 5.18 -25.10
CA TYR A 216 -5.87 4.04 -24.40
C TYR A 216 -6.38 2.67 -24.89
N THR A 217 -7.24 2.64 -25.92
CA THR A 217 -7.62 1.39 -26.61
C THR A 217 -6.68 1.03 -27.75
N GLN A 218 -5.82 1.97 -28.18
CA GLN A 218 -4.80 1.70 -29.20
C GLN A 218 -3.70 0.80 -28.65
N ASP A 219 -3.15 -0.04 -29.54
CA ASP A 219 -1.96 -0.84 -29.28
C ASP A 219 -0.96 -0.66 -30.42
N PRO A 220 0.25 -0.12 -30.15
CA PRO A 220 0.68 0.48 -28.89
C PRO A 220 0.10 1.89 -28.69
N ILE A 221 0.08 2.37 -27.44
CA ILE A 221 -0.11 3.79 -27.16
C ILE A 221 1.21 4.49 -27.45
N GLN A 222 1.21 5.38 -28.43
CA GLN A 222 2.42 6.07 -28.88
C GLN A 222 2.35 7.59 -28.63
N VAL A 223 3.33 8.11 -27.90
CA VAL A 223 3.49 9.55 -27.63
C VAL A 223 4.93 9.96 -27.97
N GLY A 224 5.14 10.52 -29.16
CA GLY A 224 6.49 10.81 -29.64
C GLY A 224 7.33 9.53 -29.79
N GLN A 225 8.43 9.44 -29.03
CA GLN A 225 9.28 8.24 -28.95
C GLN A 225 8.82 7.23 -27.89
N CYS A 226 7.87 7.61 -27.03
CA CYS A 226 7.30 6.70 -26.05
C CYS A 226 6.36 5.70 -26.73
N ILE A 227 6.57 4.41 -26.43
CA ILE A 227 5.74 3.31 -26.90
C ILE A 227 5.33 2.49 -25.67
N LEU A 228 4.06 2.57 -25.30
CA LEU A 228 3.47 1.71 -24.26
C LEU A 228 2.65 0.63 -24.95
N ASP A 229 3.16 -0.60 -24.93
CA ASP A 229 2.45 -1.76 -25.46
C ASP A 229 1.23 -2.09 -24.58
N GLN A 230 0.16 -2.60 -25.17
CA GLN A 230 -0.82 -3.36 -24.38
C GLN A 230 -0.20 -4.69 -23.94
N PRO A 231 -0.46 -5.16 -22.70
CA PRO A 231 0.03 -6.46 -22.26
C PRO A 231 -0.52 -7.60 -23.12
N GLN A 232 0.39 -8.38 -23.70
CA GLN A 232 0.05 -9.37 -24.73
C GLN A 232 1.07 -10.50 -24.84
N TRP A 233 0.66 -11.60 -25.45
CA TRP A 233 1.53 -12.74 -25.76
C TRP A 233 2.44 -12.46 -26.96
N ARG A 234 3.71 -12.85 -26.84
CA ARG A 234 4.72 -12.80 -27.89
C ARG A 234 5.48 -14.12 -27.98
N GLN A 235 5.85 -14.55 -29.18
CA GLN A 235 6.71 -15.71 -29.39
C GLN A 235 8.18 -15.30 -29.31
N GLY A 236 9.03 -16.13 -28.70
CA GLY A 236 10.48 -16.00 -28.79
C GLY A 236 11.02 -16.22 -30.20
N THR A 237 12.28 -15.85 -30.42
CA THR A 237 12.91 -15.91 -31.75
C THR A 237 14.19 -16.74 -31.71
N GLY A 238 14.60 -17.29 -32.85
CA GLY A 238 15.82 -18.08 -32.94
C GLY A 238 15.80 -19.29 -32.01
N SER A 239 16.76 -19.38 -31.08
CA SER A 239 16.88 -20.48 -30.12
C SER A 239 15.79 -20.49 -29.03
N SER A 240 14.96 -19.45 -28.92
CA SER A 240 13.81 -19.39 -28.02
C SER A 240 12.47 -19.50 -28.74
N SER A 241 12.43 -20.03 -29.97
CA SER A 241 11.18 -20.16 -30.74
C SER A 241 10.14 -21.07 -30.08
N ASP A 242 10.53 -21.89 -29.11
CA ASP A 242 9.68 -22.74 -28.27
C ASP A 242 9.22 -22.05 -26.97
N ARG A 243 9.45 -20.75 -26.83
CA ARG A 243 9.07 -19.95 -25.66
C ARG A 243 8.05 -18.88 -26.03
N PHE A 244 7.20 -18.56 -25.07
CA PHE A 244 6.14 -17.58 -25.19
C PHE A 244 6.16 -16.65 -23.98
N TYR A 245 6.02 -15.36 -24.23
CA TYR A 245 6.13 -14.30 -23.23
C TYR A 245 4.82 -13.53 -23.15
N PHE A 246 4.20 -13.45 -21.98
CA PHE A 246 3.16 -12.46 -21.74
C PHE A 246 3.82 -11.21 -21.18
N THR A 247 3.83 -10.13 -21.96
CA THR A 247 4.74 -9.00 -21.78
C THR A 247 4.05 -7.80 -21.13
N GLY A 248 4.78 -7.08 -20.27
CA GLY A 248 4.35 -5.79 -19.72
C GLY A 248 4.46 -4.64 -20.73
N THR A 249 3.99 -3.46 -20.31
CA THR A 249 3.80 -2.30 -21.19
C THR A 249 5.07 -1.66 -21.71
N LEU A 250 6.22 -1.89 -21.06
CA LEU A 250 7.51 -1.31 -21.45
C LEU A 250 8.36 -2.25 -22.33
N TRP A 251 7.83 -3.41 -22.71
CA TRP A 251 8.57 -4.45 -23.41
C TRP A 251 9.28 -3.96 -24.67
N THR A 252 8.57 -3.28 -25.58
CA THR A 252 9.17 -2.84 -26.86
C THR A 252 10.32 -1.86 -26.67
N MET A 253 10.22 -0.95 -25.69
CA MET A 253 11.28 0.02 -25.42
C MET A 253 12.52 -0.64 -24.80
N LEU A 254 12.31 -1.60 -23.89
CA LEU A 254 13.39 -2.26 -23.15
C LEU A 254 14.04 -3.40 -23.92
N ASN A 255 13.30 -4.09 -24.79
CA ASN A 255 13.81 -5.17 -25.62
C ASN A 255 14.39 -4.68 -26.97
N SER A 256 14.74 -3.39 -27.03
CA SER A 256 15.43 -2.77 -28.17
C SER A 256 16.92 -3.14 -28.17
N PRO A 257 17.60 -3.22 -29.33
CA PRO A 257 19.07 -3.38 -29.39
C PRO A 257 19.84 -2.28 -28.66
N THR A 258 19.21 -1.11 -28.51
CA THR A 258 19.72 0.03 -27.74
C THR A 258 18.60 0.56 -26.86
N PRO A 259 18.40 -0.03 -25.66
CA PRO A 259 17.43 0.48 -24.70
C PRO A 259 17.78 1.93 -24.31
N PRO A 260 16.78 2.78 -24.03
CA PRO A 260 17.02 4.15 -23.61
C PRO A 260 17.77 4.19 -22.27
N SER A 261 18.60 5.22 -22.05
CA SER A 261 19.29 5.39 -20.77
C SER A 261 18.33 5.76 -19.63
N LYS A 262 17.21 6.41 -19.98
CA LYS A 262 16.18 6.87 -19.05
C LYS A 262 14.81 6.86 -19.72
N ILE A 263 13.80 6.40 -18.99
CA ILE A 263 12.39 6.52 -19.36
C ILE A 263 11.67 7.30 -18.25
N THR A 264 11.04 8.40 -18.62
CA THR A 264 10.17 9.19 -17.74
C THR A 264 8.73 9.05 -18.17
N ILE A 265 7.85 8.62 -17.27
CA ILE A 265 6.42 8.46 -17.50
C ILE A 265 5.68 9.43 -16.61
N HIS A 266 5.07 10.43 -17.23
CA HIS A 266 4.32 11.49 -16.56
C HIS A 266 2.83 11.27 -16.72
N LEU A 267 2.09 11.19 -15.61
CA LEU A 267 0.64 11.07 -15.58
C LEU A 267 0.00 12.42 -15.22
N ALA A 268 -0.77 12.98 -16.15
CA ALA A 268 -1.56 14.19 -15.90
C ALA A 268 -2.53 14.00 -14.72
N GLU A 269 -2.87 15.10 -14.04
CA GLU A 269 -3.65 15.11 -12.80
C GLU A 269 -5.03 14.43 -12.91
N ASP A 270 -5.70 14.61 -14.05
CA ASP A 270 -7.03 14.05 -14.33
C ASP A 270 -6.98 12.66 -14.99
N LEU A 271 -5.78 12.10 -15.22
CA LEU A 271 -5.62 10.81 -15.88
C LEU A 271 -5.90 9.64 -14.91
N SER A 272 -6.74 8.71 -15.34
CA SER A 272 -6.89 7.39 -14.74
C SER A 272 -6.50 6.31 -15.76
N LEU A 273 -5.25 5.85 -15.68
CA LEU A 273 -4.66 4.85 -16.58
C LEU A 273 -5.08 3.43 -16.17
N ASN A 274 -5.72 2.67 -17.07
CA ASN A 274 -6.19 1.31 -16.77
C ASN A 274 -5.25 0.18 -17.26
N ILE A 275 -4.00 0.53 -17.57
CA ILE A 275 -2.93 -0.41 -17.92
C ILE A 275 -1.77 -0.24 -16.94
N PRO A 276 -1.02 -1.32 -16.63
CA PRO A 276 0.10 -1.23 -15.69
C PRO A 276 1.29 -0.49 -16.33
N ILE A 277 2.20 0.00 -15.49
CA ILE A 277 3.55 0.41 -15.91
C ILE A 277 4.50 -0.72 -15.55
N SER A 278 4.87 -1.56 -16.53
CA SER A 278 5.52 -2.83 -16.22
C SER A 278 6.68 -3.16 -17.16
N SER A 279 7.83 -3.50 -16.58
CA SER A 279 8.97 -4.15 -17.23
C SER A 279 8.96 -5.68 -17.05
N ALA A 280 7.93 -6.22 -16.40
CA ALA A 280 7.81 -7.63 -16.10
C ALA A 280 7.20 -8.42 -17.28
N TYR A 281 7.43 -9.73 -17.29
CA TYR A 281 6.81 -10.67 -18.20
C TYR A 281 6.66 -12.06 -17.56
N VAL A 282 5.71 -12.84 -18.07
CA VAL A 282 5.58 -14.27 -17.77
C VAL A 282 6.22 -15.06 -18.89
N ASP A 283 7.00 -16.09 -18.55
CA ASP A 283 7.74 -16.93 -19.49
C ASP A 283 7.20 -18.36 -19.45
N LEU A 284 6.68 -18.81 -20.58
CA LEU A 284 6.20 -20.16 -20.80
C LEU A 284 7.07 -20.89 -21.82
N LYS A 285 7.28 -22.18 -21.60
CA LYS A 285 7.93 -23.07 -22.56
C LYS A 285 6.94 -24.08 -23.10
N VAL A 286 7.01 -24.41 -24.39
CA VAL A 286 6.21 -25.50 -24.97
C VAL A 286 6.55 -26.81 -24.26
N ALA A 287 5.52 -27.47 -23.73
CA ALA A 287 5.67 -28.72 -23.00
C ALA A 287 6.10 -29.85 -23.95
N SER A 288 6.82 -30.84 -23.40
CA SER A 288 7.27 -32.00 -24.17
C SER A 288 6.08 -32.73 -24.82
N GLY A 289 6.13 -32.89 -26.15
CA GLY A 289 5.08 -33.54 -26.94
C GLY A 289 4.00 -32.60 -27.48
N SER A 290 4.02 -31.31 -27.14
CA SER A 290 3.20 -30.28 -27.79
C SER A 290 3.93 -29.68 -29.00
N ASN A 291 3.16 -29.18 -29.97
CA ASN A 291 3.67 -28.59 -31.19
C ASN A 291 3.73 -27.06 -31.05
N VAL A 292 4.89 -26.47 -31.33
CA VAL A 292 5.11 -25.02 -31.30
C VAL A 292 4.09 -24.27 -32.16
N GLN A 293 3.72 -24.79 -33.34
CA GLN A 293 2.77 -24.12 -34.24
C GLN A 293 1.35 -24.08 -33.68
N ASP A 294 0.94 -25.10 -32.93
CA ASP A 294 -0.36 -25.08 -32.23
C ASP A 294 -0.37 -23.98 -31.16
N CYS A 295 0.77 -23.77 -30.50
CA CYS A 295 0.94 -22.67 -29.54
C CYS A 295 0.96 -21.30 -30.20
N VAL A 296 1.61 -21.14 -31.35
CA VAL A 296 1.56 -19.90 -32.14
C VAL A 296 0.12 -19.55 -32.53
N ALA A 297 -0.65 -20.53 -32.99
CA ALA A 297 -2.07 -20.32 -33.30
C ALA A 297 -2.90 -19.97 -32.05
N ALA A 298 -2.62 -20.62 -30.92
CA ALA A 298 -3.31 -20.37 -29.66
C ALA A 298 -3.06 -18.96 -29.11
N ILE A 299 -1.82 -18.47 -29.12
CA ILE A 299 -1.53 -17.10 -28.67
C ILE A 299 -2.14 -16.03 -29.57
N ALA A 300 -2.25 -16.29 -30.89
CA ALA A 300 -2.89 -15.36 -31.81
C ALA A 300 -4.38 -15.20 -31.48
N LYS A 301 -5.06 -16.31 -31.14
CA LYS A 301 -6.45 -16.30 -30.65
C LYS A 301 -6.56 -15.54 -29.33
N LEU A 302 -5.69 -15.81 -28.36
CA LEU A 302 -5.69 -15.12 -27.06
C LEU A 302 -5.50 -13.60 -27.20
N ASN A 303 -4.58 -13.15 -28.05
CA ASN A 303 -4.37 -11.73 -28.32
C ASN A 303 -5.57 -11.09 -29.04
N ALA A 304 -6.31 -11.87 -29.83
CA ALA A 304 -7.57 -11.43 -30.45
C ALA A 304 -8.78 -11.46 -29.49
N GLY A 305 -8.59 -11.87 -28.23
CA GLY A 305 -9.70 -12.04 -27.27
C GLY A 305 -10.55 -13.29 -27.51
N GLU A 306 -10.04 -14.24 -28.29
CA GLU A 306 -10.72 -15.51 -28.61
C GLU A 306 -10.26 -16.64 -27.69
N THR A 307 -11.11 -17.67 -27.55
CA THR A 307 -10.75 -18.90 -26.82
C THR A 307 -9.71 -19.69 -27.60
N PRO A 308 -8.54 -20.03 -27.01
CA PRO A 308 -7.50 -20.80 -27.69
C PRO A 308 -7.87 -22.28 -27.81
N ASP A 309 -7.25 -22.97 -28.77
CA ASP A 309 -7.34 -24.43 -28.86
C ASP A 309 -6.54 -25.08 -27.72
N THR A 310 -7.01 -26.23 -27.23
CA THR A 310 -6.38 -26.94 -26.09
C THR A 310 -5.12 -27.73 -26.46
N ASN A 311 -4.72 -27.73 -27.73
CA ASN A 311 -3.59 -28.52 -28.25
C ASN A 311 -2.22 -27.93 -27.86
N CYS A 312 -2.18 -26.63 -27.54
CA CYS A 312 -1.00 -25.99 -26.99
C CYS A 312 -0.88 -26.28 -25.50
N GLN A 313 0.12 -27.07 -25.11
CA GLN A 313 0.47 -27.33 -23.72
C GLN A 313 1.80 -26.65 -23.41
N THR A 314 1.85 -25.95 -22.29
CA THR A 314 3.03 -25.18 -21.86
C THR A 314 3.38 -25.48 -20.41
N ASP A 315 4.67 -25.40 -20.09
CA ASP A 315 5.21 -25.36 -18.74
C ASP A 315 5.48 -23.91 -18.33
N ASN A 316 5.12 -23.54 -17.11
CA ASN A 316 5.51 -22.23 -16.56
C ASN A 316 6.97 -22.25 -16.14
N ILE A 317 7.76 -21.34 -16.71
CA ILE A 317 9.15 -21.15 -16.32
C ILE A 317 9.26 -20.12 -15.19
N GLY A 318 8.47 -19.05 -15.24
CA GLY A 318 8.39 -18.09 -14.14
C GLY A 318 7.89 -16.71 -14.56
N VAL A 319 7.92 -15.81 -13.59
CA VAL A 319 7.67 -14.37 -13.76
C VAL A 319 9.01 -13.66 -13.61
N TRP A 320 9.34 -12.80 -14.56
CA TRP A 320 10.68 -12.22 -14.71
C TRP A 320 10.59 -10.75 -15.09
N THR A 321 11.72 -10.05 -15.01
CA THR A 321 11.92 -8.73 -15.62
C THR A 321 13.07 -8.76 -16.62
N LEU A 322 13.01 -7.87 -17.61
CA LEU A 322 14.11 -7.69 -18.55
C LEU A 322 15.32 -7.08 -17.83
N GLU A 323 16.51 -7.60 -18.11
CA GLU A 323 17.76 -6.98 -17.68
C GLU A 323 17.93 -5.62 -18.39
N THR A 324 18.08 -4.54 -17.63
CA THR A 324 18.22 -3.21 -18.21
C THR A 324 18.96 -2.25 -17.28
N ASP A 325 19.82 -1.40 -17.86
CA ASP A 325 20.47 -0.28 -17.17
C ASP A 325 19.64 1.02 -17.23
N THR A 326 18.42 0.94 -17.76
CA THR A 326 17.50 2.08 -17.90
C THR A 326 17.09 2.63 -16.54
N GLN A 327 17.29 3.93 -16.30
CA GLN A 327 16.67 4.59 -15.15
C GLN A 327 15.18 4.83 -15.42
N PHE A 328 14.31 4.52 -14.45
CA PHE A 328 12.88 4.80 -14.56
C PHE A 328 12.48 5.97 -13.66
N VAL A 329 11.65 6.87 -14.20
CA VAL A 329 10.96 7.91 -13.43
C VAL A 329 9.47 7.82 -13.75
N VAL A 330 8.64 7.50 -12.76
CA VAL A 330 7.19 7.54 -12.89
C VAL A 330 6.69 8.67 -12.01
N ASN A 331 6.08 9.70 -12.59
CA ASN A 331 5.65 10.86 -11.84
C ASN A 331 4.32 11.44 -12.33
N GLY A 332 3.88 12.50 -11.64
CA GLY A 332 2.65 13.21 -11.95
C GLY A 332 1.59 12.97 -10.88
N PHE A 333 0.40 13.50 -11.11
CA PHE A 333 -0.68 13.50 -10.12
C PHE A 333 -1.86 12.61 -10.53
N GLY A 334 -1.76 11.95 -11.68
CA GLY A 334 -2.74 10.97 -12.11
C GLY A 334 -2.70 9.67 -11.33
N ARG A 335 -3.53 8.73 -11.77
CA ARG A 335 -3.75 7.45 -11.10
C ARG A 335 -3.60 6.28 -12.08
N ILE A 336 -3.01 5.19 -11.60
CA ILE A 336 -3.04 3.87 -12.26
C ILE A 336 -4.11 3.04 -11.58
N ASN A 337 -5.08 2.57 -12.35
CA ASN A 337 -6.33 2.01 -11.88
C ASN A 337 -6.44 0.52 -12.21
N GLY A 338 -6.50 -0.32 -11.18
CA GLY A 338 -6.66 -1.77 -11.26
C GLY A 338 -8.10 -2.27 -11.38
N PHE A 339 -9.10 -1.39 -11.46
CA PHE A 339 -10.51 -1.82 -11.44
C PHE A 339 -10.85 -2.77 -12.60
N SER A 340 -10.29 -2.54 -13.80
CA SER A 340 -10.47 -3.43 -14.95
C SER A 340 -9.94 -4.85 -14.70
N VAL A 341 -8.90 -4.99 -13.86
CA VAL A 341 -8.39 -6.30 -13.43
C VAL A 341 -9.45 -6.98 -12.57
N LEU A 342 -10.00 -6.28 -11.57
CA LEU A 342 -11.05 -6.83 -10.71
C LEU A 342 -12.29 -7.26 -11.51
N GLU A 343 -12.69 -6.48 -12.51
CA GLU A 343 -13.84 -6.81 -13.37
C GLU A 343 -13.61 -8.02 -14.27
N SER A 344 -12.34 -8.30 -14.60
CA SER A 344 -11.96 -9.44 -15.43
C SER A 344 -11.90 -10.77 -14.67
N LEU A 345 -11.97 -10.73 -13.33
CA LEU A 345 -11.94 -11.92 -12.48
C LEU A 345 -13.33 -12.54 -12.33
N ASP A 346 -13.39 -13.87 -12.32
CA ASP A 346 -14.62 -14.61 -11.98
C ASP A 346 -15.08 -14.31 -10.54
N ASP A 347 -14.12 -14.23 -9.61
CA ASP A 347 -14.31 -13.71 -8.25
C ASP A 347 -13.20 -12.70 -7.93
N PRO A 348 -13.51 -11.42 -7.71
CA PRO A 348 -12.51 -10.41 -7.37
C PRO A 348 -11.86 -10.64 -5.99
N ASN A 349 -12.43 -11.51 -5.16
CA ASN A 349 -11.90 -11.86 -3.84
C ASN A 349 -10.89 -13.01 -3.87
N ASP A 350 -10.72 -13.65 -5.04
CA ASP A 350 -9.79 -14.75 -5.22
C ASP A 350 -8.47 -14.28 -5.84
N ARG A 351 -7.41 -14.99 -5.44
CA ARG A 351 -6.09 -14.88 -6.05
C ARG A 351 -5.97 -15.91 -7.16
N ILE A 352 -5.46 -15.51 -8.32
CA ILE A 352 -5.14 -16.46 -9.39
C ILE A 352 -3.73 -17.03 -9.16
N TYR A 353 -3.66 -18.35 -9.02
CA TYR A 353 -2.41 -19.09 -8.88
C TYR A 353 -1.95 -19.64 -10.22
N SER A 354 -0.63 -19.80 -10.38
CA SER A 354 -0.08 -20.53 -11.52
C SER A 354 -0.58 -21.97 -11.49
N PRO A 355 -0.98 -22.55 -12.64
CA PRO A 355 -1.11 -24.00 -12.79
C PRO A 355 0.14 -24.73 -12.28
N SER A 356 -0.05 -25.87 -11.60
CA SER A 356 1.00 -26.62 -10.92
C SER A 356 1.78 -27.59 -11.82
N SER A 357 1.35 -27.76 -13.06
CA SER A 357 1.98 -28.64 -14.06
C SER A 357 1.76 -28.09 -15.46
N ALA A 358 2.38 -28.73 -16.47
CA ALA A 358 2.04 -28.54 -17.87
C ALA A 358 0.52 -28.45 -18.06
N SER A 359 0.07 -27.41 -18.74
CA SER A 359 -1.36 -27.15 -18.94
C SER A 359 -1.63 -26.46 -20.27
N ALA A 360 -2.90 -26.44 -20.67
CA ALA A 360 -3.32 -25.68 -21.82
C ALA A 360 -2.98 -24.20 -21.62
N ILE A 361 -2.45 -23.53 -22.63
CA ILE A 361 -2.02 -22.13 -22.51
C ILE A 361 -3.14 -21.19 -22.04
N GLY A 362 -4.40 -21.49 -22.34
CA GLY A 362 -5.56 -20.74 -21.84
C GLY A 362 -5.65 -20.72 -20.30
N ASN A 363 -5.18 -21.76 -19.60
CA ASN A 363 -5.12 -21.77 -18.13
C ASN A 363 -4.01 -20.86 -17.60
N PHE A 364 -2.92 -20.71 -18.34
CA PHE A 364 -1.85 -19.77 -17.99
C PHE A 364 -2.17 -18.33 -18.39
N ASP A 365 -3.02 -18.10 -19.40
CA ASP A 365 -3.42 -16.75 -19.83
C ASP A 365 -4.06 -15.95 -18.69
N ALA A 366 -5.03 -16.53 -17.97
CA ALA A 366 -5.65 -15.89 -16.82
C ALA A 366 -4.62 -15.53 -15.73
N TYR A 367 -3.70 -16.45 -15.43
CA TYR A 367 -2.60 -16.20 -14.49
C TYR A 367 -1.65 -15.10 -14.97
N ALA A 368 -1.24 -15.14 -16.24
CA ALA A 368 -0.28 -14.19 -16.80
C ALA A 368 -0.85 -12.77 -16.86
N ARG A 369 -2.10 -12.64 -17.31
CA ARG A 369 -2.85 -11.38 -17.28
C ARG A 369 -3.01 -10.86 -15.86
N PHE A 370 -3.40 -11.73 -14.93
CA PHE A 370 -3.53 -11.35 -13.53
C PHE A 370 -2.22 -10.82 -12.98
N VAL A 371 -1.13 -11.58 -13.04
CA VAL A 371 0.16 -11.18 -12.45
C VAL A 371 0.68 -9.86 -13.02
N ILE A 372 0.65 -9.70 -14.35
CA ILE A 372 1.18 -8.49 -15.00
C ILE A 372 0.25 -7.29 -14.82
N ASN A 373 -1.07 -7.45 -14.96
CA ASN A 373 -1.99 -6.32 -14.92
C ASN A 373 -2.32 -5.86 -13.50
N SER A 374 -2.29 -6.77 -12.52
CA SER A 374 -2.55 -6.42 -11.12
C SER A 374 -1.37 -5.73 -10.44
N ALA A 375 -0.14 -5.93 -10.94
CA ALA A 375 1.03 -5.17 -10.53
C ALA A 375 1.05 -3.83 -11.28
N LEU A 376 0.23 -2.90 -10.79
CA LEU A 376 -0.02 -1.59 -11.41
C LEU A 376 1.28 -0.84 -11.74
N ILE A 377 2.32 -1.03 -10.92
CA ILE A 377 3.69 -0.66 -11.23
C ILE A 377 4.59 -1.86 -10.95
N ALA A 378 5.31 -2.36 -11.94
CA ALA A 378 6.27 -3.45 -11.77
C ALA A 378 7.54 -3.12 -12.54
N LEU A 379 8.52 -2.55 -11.84
CA LEU A 379 9.74 -2.03 -12.45
C LEU A 379 10.97 -2.69 -11.83
N SER A 380 11.90 -3.11 -12.68
CA SER A 380 13.24 -3.54 -12.28
C SER A 380 14.28 -2.85 -13.15
N SER A 381 15.35 -2.37 -12.52
CA SER A 381 16.44 -1.64 -13.15
C SER A 381 17.76 -1.99 -12.47
N GLY A 382 18.76 -2.32 -13.29
CA GLY A 382 20.15 -2.45 -12.91
C GLY A 382 20.95 -1.14 -13.04
N SER A 383 20.28 -0.02 -13.35
CA SER A 383 20.94 1.26 -13.57
C SER A 383 21.88 1.63 -12.43
N THR A 384 23.05 2.16 -12.79
CA THR A 384 24.06 2.64 -11.83
C THR A 384 23.77 4.06 -11.34
N VAL A 385 22.77 4.74 -11.93
CA VAL A 385 22.27 6.02 -11.44
C VAL A 385 21.44 5.77 -10.19
N SER A 386 21.71 6.50 -9.11
CA SER A 386 20.91 6.46 -7.88
C SER A 386 19.95 7.67 -7.82
N PRO A 387 18.65 7.46 -7.56
CA PRO A 387 17.98 6.16 -7.52
C PRO A 387 17.80 5.57 -8.93
N SER A 388 17.77 4.24 -9.07
CA SER A 388 17.56 3.57 -10.36
C SER A 388 16.09 3.63 -10.80
N ILE A 389 15.18 3.70 -9.82
CA ILE A 389 13.74 3.90 -10.03
C ILE A 389 13.27 5.03 -9.12
N LYS A 390 12.54 5.99 -9.69
CA LYS A 390 11.89 7.08 -8.96
C LYS A 390 10.39 7.03 -9.20
N VAL A 391 9.57 7.04 -8.15
CA VAL A 391 8.10 7.08 -8.22
C VAL A 391 7.58 8.24 -7.39
N GLU A 392 6.92 9.23 -8.01
CA GLU A 392 6.57 10.48 -7.32
C GLU A 392 5.15 10.96 -7.59
N ASN A 393 4.44 11.38 -6.55
CA ASN A 393 3.16 12.10 -6.59
C ASN A 393 1.94 11.31 -7.13
N ILE A 394 2.15 10.09 -7.62
CA ILE A 394 1.14 9.26 -8.26
C ILE A 394 0.22 8.52 -7.27
N THR A 395 -0.92 8.07 -7.79
CA THR A 395 -1.85 7.19 -7.07
C THR A 395 -1.98 5.83 -7.75
N THR A 396 -1.97 4.74 -6.98
CA THR A 396 -2.49 3.43 -7.43
C THR A 396 -3.86 3.18 -6.82
N ALA A 397 -4.74 2.48 -7.54
CA ALA A 397 -6.10 2.26 -7.08
C ALA A 397 -6.69 0.91 -7.43
N TRP A 398 -7.68 0.48 -6.64
CA TRP A 398 -8.47 -0.74 -6.88
C TRP A 398 -7.56 -1.96 -7.04
N THR A 399 -6.69 -2.15 -6.07
CA THR A 399 -5.64 -3.15 -6.11
C THR A 399 -6.22 -4.54 -5.85
N ALA A 400 -5.70 -5.53 -6.58
CA ALA A 400 -6.17 -6.91 -6.50
C ALA A 400 -5.54 -7.70 -5.33
N LYS A 401 -6.15 -8.84 -5.01
CA LYS A 401 -5.64 -9.81 -4.03
C LYS A 401 -4.42 -10.58 -4.56
N ARG A 402 -3.22 -10.02 -4.45
CA ARG A 402 -1.99 -10.58 -5.07
C ARG A 402 -1.09 -11.34 -4.10
N GLY A 403 -1.22 -11.12 -2.80
CA GLY A 403 -0.25 -11.52 -1.77
C GLY A 403 1.06 -10.74 -1.87
N GLN A 404 1.00 -9.54 -2.44
CA GLN A 404 2.10 -8.73 -2.97
C GLN A 404 1.62 -7.29 -3.14
N GLY A 405 2.57 -6.34 -3.28
CA GLY A 405 2.28 -4.92 -3.42
C GLY A 405 1.71 -4.56 -4.80
N ALA A 406 0.88 -3.51 -4.89
CA ALA A 406 0.45 -3.01 -6.20
C ALA A 406 1.58 -2.31 -6.98
N ALA A 407 2.60 -1.85 -6.25
CA ALA A 407 3.85 -1.34 -6.79
C ALA A 407 5.00 -2.24 -6.34
N GLU A 408 5.78 -2.73 -7.30
CA GLU A 408 6.86 -3.70 -7.13
C GLU A 408 8.12 -3.10 -7.75
N LEU A 409 8.99 -2.54 -6.92
CA LEU A 409 10.12 -1.72 -7.34
C LEU A 409 11.43 -2.43 -6.95
N ASN A 410 12.18 -2.88 -7.95
CA ASN A 410 13.38 -3.71 -7.76
C ASN A 410 13.11 -4.91 -6.84
N SER A 411 11.90 -5.43 -6.94
CA SER A 411 11.35 -6.46 -6.08
C SER A 411 11.98 -7.81 -6.36
N ALA A 412 12.27 -8.57 -5.29
CA ALA A 412 12.70 -9.96 -5.42
C ALA A 412 11.58 -10.88 -5.95
N TYR A 413 10.33 -10.41 -5.95
CA TYR A 413 9.21 -11.11 -6.62
C TYR A 413 9.29 -11.06 -8.15
N TYR A 414 10.09 -10.13 -8.69
CA TYR A 414 10.25 -9.87 -10.12
C TYR A 414 11.73 -9.89 -10.51
N PRO A 415 12.44 -11.01 -10.29
CA PRO A 415 13.88 -11.07 -10.53
C PRO A 415 14.22 -10.93 -12.01
N VAL A 416 15.44 -10.48 -12.28
CA VAL A 416 16.01 -10.52 -13.62
C VAL A 416 16.30 -11.97 -14.00
N GLN A 417 16.02 -12.37 -15.24
CA GLN A 417 16.31 -13.72 -15.70
C GLN A 417 17.82 -13.89 -15.96
N SER A 418 18.48 -14.84 -15.27
CA SER A 418 19.92 -15.11 -15.41
C SER A 418 20.24 -15.89 -16.68
N GLY A 419 20.34 -15.16 -17.80
CA GLY A 419 20.75 -15.70 -19.10
C GLY A 419 20.02 -16.99 -19.52
N ASN A 420 20.71 -17.84 -20.28
CA ASN A 420 20.13 -19.10 -20.80
C ASN A 420 19.90 -20.19 -19.74
N SER A 421 20.40 -20.01 -18.51
CA SER A 421 20.23 -20.96 -17.40
C SER A 421 18.83 -20.94 -16.78
N GLY A 422 18.03 -19.91 -17.04
CA GLY A 422 16.66 -19.80 -16.52
C GLY A 422 16.56 -19.62 -15.00
N GLY A 423 17.65 -19.20 -14.35
CA GLY A 423 17.63 -18.86 -12.92
C GLY A 423 17.26 -17.40 -12.68
N ALA A 424 17.10 -17.03 -11.41
CA ALA A 424 16.97 -15.63 -10.99
C ALA A 424 18.34 -15.01 -10.76
N ASP A 425 18.58 -13.83 -11.33
CA ASP A 425 19.63 -12.90 -10.92
C ASP A 425 19.00 -11.81 -10.05
N PHE A 426 19.05 -12.04 -8.73
CA PHE A 426 18.54 -11.07 -7.77
C PHE A 426 19.47 -9.86 -7.62
N GLU A 427 20.77 -9.99 -7.89
CA GLU A 427 21.70 -8.87 -7.70
C GLU A 427 21.63 -7.86 -8.82
N ALA A 428 21.24 -8.28 -10.03
CA ALA A 428 21.02 -7.40 -11.17
C ALA A 428 20.01 -6.28 -10.90
N ASN A 429 18.97 -6.52 -10.10
CA ASN A 429 17.98 -5.49 -9.71
C ASN A 429 18.09 -5.06 -8.24
N ASN A 430 19.23 -5.27 -7.57
CA ASN A 430 19.47 -4.78 -6.21
C ASN A 430 19.96 -3.32 -6.20
N LYS A 431 19.12 -2.38 -6.61
CA LYS A 431 19.46 -0.95 -6.74
C LYS A 431 18.48 -0.06 -6.00
N GLU A 432 18.97 1.03 -5.42
CA GLU A 432 18.18 2.01 -4.67
C GLU A 432 16.97 2.52 -5.47
N VAL A 433 15.79 2.50 -4.85
CA VAL A 433 14.58 3.13 -5.38
C VAL A 433 14.13 4.24 -4.45
N ASN A 434 13.57 5.31 -5.02
CA ASN A 434 12.99 6.42 -4.25
C ASN A 434 11.51 6.59 -4.59
N VAL A 435 10.68 6.61 -3.55
CA VAL A 435 9.25 6.83 -3.62
C VAL A 435 8.92 8.11 -2.85
N PHE A 436 8.16 9.02 -3.46
CA PHE A 436 7.76 10.28 -2.82
C PHE A 436 6.29 10.60 -3.06
N ASP A 437 5.57 11.01 -2.03
CA ASP A 437 4.15 11.40 -2.12
C ASP A 437 3.27 10.36 -2.86
N TYR A 438 3.47 9.08 -2.54
CA TYR A 438 2.75 7.97 -3.15
C TYR A 438 1.42 7.71 -2.45
N LYS A 439 0.36 7.46 -3.22
CA LYS A 439 -0.96 7.12 -2.66
C LYS A 439 -1.44 5.79 -3.18
N GLN A 440 -2.11 5.03 -2.31
CA GLN A 440 -2.78 3.80 -2.66
C GLN A 440 -4.19 3.81 -2.06
N ALA A 441 -5.20 3.71 -2.92
CA ALA A 441 -6.61 3.85 -2.54
C ALA A 441 -7.47 2.68 -3.04
N GLY A 442 -8.54 2.35 -2.31
CA GLY A 442 -9.44 1.27 -2.69
C GLY A 442 -8.85 -0.14 -2.60
N SER A 443 -7.76 -0.36 -1.85
CA SER A 443 -7.23 -1.71 -1.54
C SER A 443 -8.07 -2.43 -0.49
N TRP A 444 -9.32 -2.73 -0.84
CA TRP A 444 -10.30 -3.37 0.05
C TRP A 444 -9.99 -4.85 0.32
N LEU A 445 -9.30 -5.51 -0.59
CA LEU A 445 -9.04 -6.95 -0.54
C LEU A 445 -7.88 -7.26 0.41
N GLY A 446 -8.00 -8.37 1.15
CA GLY A 446 -6.86 -8.96 1.87
C GLY A 446 -5.70 -9.27 0.93
N GLU A 447 -4.48 -9.45 1.44
CA GLU A 447 -3.31 -9.75 0.60
C GLU A 447 -3.06 -8.70 -0.52
N SER A 448 -3.54 -7.47 -0.32
CA SER A 448 -3.25 -6.33 -1.16
C SER A 448 -2.30 -5.39 -0.41
N ASP A 449 -1.04 -5.76 -0.39
CA ASP A 449 0.01 -5.08 0.36
C ASP A 449 0.27 -3.66 -0.18
N GLY A 450 0.96 -2.85 0.64
CA GLY A 450 1.52 -1.58 0.19
C GLY A 450 2.68 -1.76 -0.81
N PRO A 451 3.33 -0.66 -1.23
CA PRO A 451 4.41 -0.72 -2.20
C PRO A 451 5.62 -1.51 -1.65
N GLU A 452 6.20 -2.35 -2.50
CA GLU A 452 7.39 -3.14 -2.20
C GLU A 452 8.63 -2.49 -2.82
N MET A 453 9.60 -2.15 -1.97
CA MET A 453 10.88 -1.53 -2.35
C MET A 453 12.02 -2.43 -1.86
N MET A 454 12.48 -3.34 -2.72
CA MET A 454 13.49 -4.32 -2.31
C MET A 454 14.90 -4.01 -2.83
N GLY A 455 15.15 -2.81 -3.33
CA GLY A 455 16.52 -2.32 -3.52
C GLY A 455 17.17 -1.96 -2.20
N ALA A 456 18.45 -2.28 -2.01
CA ALA A 456 19.20 -1.77 -0.85
C ALA A 456 19.18 -0.23 -0.80
N ASP A 457 19.15 0.32 0.42
CA ASP A 457 19.17 1.76 0.72
C ASP A 457 17.98 2.57 0.15
N SER A 458 16.91 1.89 -0.26
CA SER A 458 15.71 2.51 -0.83
C SER A 458 14.97 3.42 0.14
N LYS A 459 14.24 4.41 -0.39
CA LYS A 459 13.57 5.44 0.41
C LYS A 459 12.12 5.61 0.01
N MET A 460 11.23 5.76 0.99
CA MET A 460 9.86 6.24 0.79
C MET A 460 9.57 7.39 1.74
N ASP A 461 9.33 8.57 1.17
CA ASP A 461 9.00 9.78 1.93
C ASP A 461 7.59 10.24 1.57
N TYR A 462 6.73 10.39 2.57
CA TYR A 462 5.32 10.75 2.43
C TYR A 462 4.51 9.72 1.61
N ALA A 463 3.64 8.97 2.29
CA ALA A 463 2.73 8.04 1.63
C ALA A 463 1.34 8.06 2.26
N TYR A 464 0.30 7.83 1.46
CA TYR A 464 -1.07 7.61 1.95
C TYR A 464 -1.57 6.24 1.52
N LEU A 465 -1.76 5.34 2.49
CA LEU A 465 -1.97 3.92 2.23
C LEU A 465 -3.30 3.46 2.82
N HIS A 466 -4.31 3.24 1.98
CA HIS A 466 -5.53 2.54 2.34
C HIS A 466 -5.38 1.05 2.00
N ILE A 467 -5.11 0.20 2.99
CA ILE A 467 -4.54 -1.14 2.80
C ILE A 467 -5.19 -2.18 3.72
N CYS A 468 -5.54 -3.35 3.18
CA CYS A 468 -6.01 -4.52 3.94
C CYS A 468 -4.99 -5.68 3.99
N ASP A 469 -3.70 -5.37 4.06
CA ASP A 469 -2.65 -6.30 4.48
C ASP A 469 -1.46 -5.51 5.07
N ASP A 470 -0.22 -5.95 4.86
CA ASP A 470 0.99 -5.22 5.24
C ASP A 470 1.11 -3.88 4.49
N ALA A 471 1.05 -2.76 5.22
CA ALA A 471 1.06 -1.42 4.63
C ALA A 471 2.47 -0.90 4.30
N ILE A 472 3.39 -0.96 5.26
CA ILE A 472 4.79 -0.56 5.09
C ILE A 472 5.65 -1.81 5.22
N LYS A 473 6.31 -2.23 4.14
CA LYS A 473 7.17 -3.41 4.15
C LYS A 473 8.63 -3.01 4.07
N VAL A 474 9.42 -3.52 5.01
CA VAL A 474 10.86 -3.31 5.09
C VAL A 474 11.52 -4.63 4.76
N SER A 475 12.01 -4.79 3.53
CA SER A 475 12.41 -6.10 3.01
C SER A 475 13.80 -6.12 2.37
N ALA A 476 14.58 -5.06 2.57
CA ALA A 476 15.97 -4.95 2.15
C ALA A 476 16.79 -4.16 3.19
N PRO A 477 18.14 -4.25 3.17
CA PRO A 477 19.00 -3.44 4.02
C PRO A 477 18.90 -1.95 3.71
N GLY A 478 19.09 -1.13 4.75
CA GLY A 478 19.19 0.33 4.65
C GLY A 478 17.91 1.07 4.29
N VAL A 479 16.77 0.37 4.17
CA VAL A 479 15.50 0.98 3.75
C VAL A 479 15.07 2.07 4.74
N GLN A 480 14.73 3.25 4.21
CA GLN A 480 14.23 4.38 5.00
C GLN A 480 12.79 4.70 4.60
N VAL A 481 11.89 4.79 5.57
CA VAL A 481 10.51 5.23 5.35
C VAL A 481 10.22 6.41 6.26
N SER A 482 9.68 7.49 5.72
CA SER A 482 9.24 8.65 6.50
C SER A 482 7.81 9.08 6.18
N GLN A 483 7.05 9.45 7.23
CA GLN A 483 5.74 10.11 7.13
C GLN A 483 4.68 9.36 6.29
N ALA A 484 4.36 8.11 6.66
CA ALA A 484 3.30 7.34 6.02
C ALA A 484 1.98 7.41 6.81
N THR A 485 0.91 7.93 6.19
CA THR A 485 -0.47 7.82 6.69
C THR A 485 -1.10 6.51 6.25
N VAL A 486 -1.78 5.82 7.18
CA VAL A 486 -2.37 4.50 6.91
C VAL A 486 -3.83 4.42 7.36
N LEU A 487 -4.69 3.92 6.47
CA LEU A 487 -6.04 3.45 6.78
C LEU A 487 -6.03 1.93 6.62
N LYS A 488 -6.18 1.23 7.74
CA LYS A 488 -5.73 -0.14 7.88
C LYS A 488 -6.90 -1.12 8.10
N GLY A 489 -7.03 -2.09 7.19
CA GLY A 489 -7.93 -3.24 7.34
C GLY A 489 -7.37 -4.33 8.26
N ASN A 490 -8.11 -5.42 8.45
CA ASN A 490 -7.93 -6.46 9.47
C ASN A 490 -7.06 -7.65 9.02
N SER A 491 -5.95 -7.40 8.32
CA SER A 491 -4.94 -8.40 7.95
C SER A 491 -3.56 -7.76 7.90
N GLY A 492 -2.48 -8.45 8.23
CA GLY A 492 -1.13 -7.86 8.18
C GLY A 492 -0.86 -6.75 9.22
N GLY A 493 0.22 -6.01 9.03
CA GLY A 493 0.70 -4.96 9.93
C GLY A 493 0.68 -3.56 9.33
N VAL A 494 0.71 -2.53 10.18
CA VAL A 494 0.98 -1.15 9.70
C VAL A 494 2.43 -1.09 9.20
N VAL A 495 3.36 -1.66 9.97
CA VAL A 495 4.75 -1.88 9.58
C VAL A 495 5.05 -3.38 9.65
N ASN A 496 5.52 -3.96 8.56
CA ASN A 496 6.05 -5.31 8.50
C ASN A 496 7.58 -5.27 8.27
N LEU A 497 8.32 -5.73 9.27
CA LEU A 497 9.77 -5.92 9.24
C LEU A 497 10.10 -7.27 8.59
N GLY A 498 10.04 -7.30 7.26
CA GLY A 498 10.37 -8.46 6.45
C GLY A 498 9.45 -8.58 5.24
N SER A 499 9.37 -9.79 4.71
CA SER A 499 8.40 -10.17 3.68
C SER A 499 8.26 -11.70 3.64
N TYR A 500 7.98 -12.36 4.77
CA TYR A 500 7.75 -13.82 4.79
C TYR A 500 8.89 -14.65 4.14
N GLY A 501 10.15 -14.26 4.38
CA GLY A 501 11.32 -14.90 3.78
C GLY A 501 11.64 -14.49 2.34
N LEU A 502 10.80 -13.67 1.71
CA LEU A 502 11.02 -13.00 0.42
C LEU A 502 11.72 -11.65 0.60
N ASN A 503 12.80 -11.61 1.36
CA ASN A 503 13.52 -10.38 1.65
C ASN A 503 15.02 -10.56 1.40
N ARG A 504 15.71 -9.44 1.17
CA ARG A 504 17.17 -9.38 1.01
C ARG A 504 17.90 -9.26 2.35
N GLY A 505 17.24 -9.63 3.45
CA GLY A 505 17.64 -9.26 4.81
C GLY A 505 17.12 -7.88 5.19
N VAL A 506 16.97 -7.66 6.49
CA VAL A 506 16.57 -6.38 7.07
C VAL A 506 17.65 -5.97 8.05
N SER A 507 18.45 -4.97 7.69
CA SER A 507 19.49 -4.41 8.54
C SER A 507 19.63 -2.91 8.30
N GLY A 508 19.95 -2.13 9.34
CA GLY A 508 20.17 -0.69 9.22
C GLY A 508 18.93 0.11 8.77
N SER A 509 17.73 -0.48 8.81
CA SER A 509 16.53 0.11 8.22
C SER A 509 15.78 0.97 9.24
N GLN A 510 15.11 2.02 8.77
CA GLN A 510 14.38 2.94 9.65
C GLN A 510 12.98 3.24 9.11
N VAL A 511 12.01 3.25 10.01
CA VAL A 511 10.67 3.79 9.76
C VAL A 511 10.44 4.92 10.75
N SER A 512 10.15 6.13 10.27
CA SER A 512 9.88 7.30 11.11
C SER A 512 8.61 8.02 10.68
N GLY A 513 7.56 7.95 11.49
CA GLY A 513 6.25 8.54 11.16
C GLY A 513 5.35 7.52 10.47
N ALA A 514 4.68 6.68 11.27
CA ALA A 514 3.60 5.80 10.80
C ALA A 514 2.29 6.23 11.47
N TRP A 515 1.42 6.90 10.71
CA TRP A 515 0.21 7.57 11.20
C TRP A 515 -1.02 6.76 10.80
N ALA A 516 -1.38 5.76 11.60
CA ALA A 516 -2.54 4.92 11.37
C ALA A 516 -3.82 5.63 11.84
N HIS A 517 -4.30 6.59 11.05
CA HIS A 517 -5.50 7.40 11.36
C HIS A 517 -6.76 6.55 11.52
N ARG A 518 -6.79 5.40 10.84
CA ARG A 518 -7.88 4.43 10.96
C ARG A 518 -7.33 3.01 10.96
N ILE A 519 -7.83 2.15 11.85
CA ILE A 519 -7.41 0.76 11.96
C ILE A 519 -8.54 -0.15 12.43
N THR A 520 -8.77 -1.27 11.75
CA THR A 520 -9.82 -2.24 12.11
C THR A 520 -9.24 -3.61 12.47
N HIS A 521 -8.14 -3.65 13.21
CA HIS A 521 -7.43 -4.88 13.63
C HIS A 521 -8.20 -5.60 14.76
N LYS A 522 -9.43 -6.03 14.50
CA LYS A 522 -10.23 -6.78 15.46
C LYS A 522 -9.65 -8.19 15.66
N LYS A 523 -9.62 -8.68 16.89
CA LYS A 523 -9.29 -10.07 17.25
C LYS A 523 -10.35 -11.03 16.70
N SER A 524 -10.20 -11.38 15.44
CA SER A 524 -11.13 -12.26 14.70
C SER A 524 -10.63 -13.70 14.64
N ARG A 525 -9.36 -13.97 14.96
CA ARG A 525 -8.75 -15.30 14.84
C ARG A 525 -8.61 -15.97 16.22
N PRO A 526 -8.84 -17.30 16.33
CA PRO A 526 -8.31 -18.06 17.45
C PRO A 526 -6.79 -17.82 17.55
N SER A 527 -6.28 -17.89 18.78
CA SER A 527 -5.06 -17.29 19.32
C SER A 527 -3.70 -17.73 18.74
N ASN A 528 -3.60 -18.05 17.45
CA ASN A 528 -2.40 -18.65 16.86
C ASN A 528 -2.00 -18.13 15.47
N ASP A 529 -2.69 -17.14 14.87
CA ASP A 529 -2.06 -16.35 13.81
C ASP A 529 -1.36 -15.14 14.44
N PRO A 530 -0.02 -15.15 14.59
CA PRO A 530 0.73 -14.03 15.13
C PRO A 530 0.77 -12.83 14.17
N GLY A 531 -0.06 -12.84 13.13
CA GLY A 531 0.12 -11.98 12.01
C GLY A 531 -0.41 -10.55 12.10
N MET A 532 -1.22 -10.17 13.08
CA MET A 532 -1.80 -8.82 13.14
C MET A 532 -1.14 -7.97 14.22
N GLY A 533 -0.90 -6.70 13.92
CA GLY A 533 -0.35 -5.74 14.88
C GLY A 533 0.02 -4.41 14.25
N ILE A 534 0.43 -3.43 15.05
CA ILE A 534 0.95 -2.16 14.50
C ILE A 534 2.30 -2.43 13.84
N VAL A 535 3.23 -3.03 14.58
CA VAL A 535 4.48 -3.55 14.01
C VAL A 535 4.45 -5.07 14.05
N ILE A 536 4.75 -5.69 12.92
CA ILE A 536 4.93 -7.14 12.81
C ILE A 536 6.24 -7.46 12.10
N SER A 537 6.67 -8.73 12.10
CA SER A 537 7.81 -9.18 11.29
C SER A 537 7.52 -10.40 10.42
N ARG A 538 6.64 -11.32 10.90
CA ARG A 538 6.26 -12.58 10.25
C ARG A 538 7.42 -13.20 9.46
N THR A 539 8.57 -13.33 10.13
CA THR A 539 9.85 -13.53 9.46
C THR A 539 10.14 -15.01 9.29
N CYS A 540 10.74 -15.38 8.17
CA CYS A 540 11.15 -16.75 7.93
C CYS A 540 12.66 -16.81 8.04
N PRO A 541 13.23 -17.77 8.81
CA PRO A 541 14.66 -17.88 9.03
C PRO A 541 15.35 -18.50 7.81
N VAL A 542 15.19 -17.88 6.65
CA VAL A 542 15.80 -18.26 5.36
C VAL A 542 16.95 -17.31 5.05
N ALA A 543 17.88 -17.75 4.19
CA ALA A 543 18.96 -16.89 3.74
C ALA A 543 18.40 -15.67 2.98
N SER A 544 19.06 -14.53 3.15
CA SER A 544 18.72 -13.30 2.42
C SER A 544 18.79 -13.55 0.90
N ILE A 545 17.74 -13.17 0.18
CA ILE A 545 17.71 -13.29 -1.28
C ILE A 545 18.84 -12.46 -1.88
N GLY A 546 19.61 -13.05 -2.79
CA GLY A 546 20.77 -12.41 -3.43
C GLY A 546 22.06 -12.45 -2.62
N SER A 547 22.02 -12.93 -1.37
CA SER A 547 23.22 -13.08 -0.54
C SER A 547 24.12 -14.22 -1.01
N LEU A 548 25.44 -13.98 -1.00
CA LEU A 548 26.46 -15.01 -1.20
C LEU A 548 26.70 -15.86 0.06
N THR A 549 26.16 -15.44 1.21
CA THR A 549 26.21 -16.18 2.46
C THR A 549 24.85 -16.79 2.76
N ASN A 550 24.83 -18.02 3.28
CA ASN A 550 23.62 -18.68 3.78
C ASN A 550 23.15 -18.07 5.13
N SER A 551 23.15 -16.75 5.26
CA SER A 551 22.73 -16.04 6.47
C SER A 551 21.54 -15.13 6.17
N GLY A 552 20.72 -14.87 7.19
CA GLY A 552 19.65 -13.89 7.15
C GLY A 552 19.64 -13.04 8.43
N SER A 553 19.00 -11.89 8.40
CA SER A 553 18.87 -11.04 9.58
C SER A 553 17.63 -10.16 9.55
N LEU A 554 17.12 -9.90 10.75
CA LEU A 554 16.26 -8.78 11.10
C LEU A 554 16.95 -8.02 12.23
N SER A 555 17.85 -7.10 11.89
CA SER A 555 18.69 -6.43 12.88
C SER A 555 18.86 -4.95 12.66
N ASP A 556 19.45 -4.26 13.65
CA ASP A 556 19.96 -2.89 13.53
C ASP A 556 18.93 -1.91 12.94
N SER A 557 17.66 -2.08 13.30
CA SER A 557 16.53 -1.39 12.68
C SER A 557 15.76 -0.57 13.71
N GLY A 558 15.22 0.58 13.29
CA GLY A 558 14.48 1.47 14.18
C GLY A 558 13.10 1.81 13.65
N ILE A 559 12.12 1.86 14.56
CA ILE A 559 10.78 2.35 14.28
C ILE A 559 10.48 3.47 15.26
N SER A 560 10.13 4.64 14.73
CA SER A 560 9.89 5.84 15.50
C SER A 560 8.62 6.59 15.07
N ASN A 561 8.06 7.39 15.97
CA ASN A 561 6.92 8.27 15.69
C ASN A 561 5.70 7.51 15.14
N VAL A 562 5.14 6.60 15.92
CA VAL A 562 3.96 5.80 15.52
C VAL A 562 2.73 6.32 16.22
N TYR A 563 1.64 6.55 15.49
CA TYR A 563 0.42 7.13 16.03
C TYR A 563 -0.83 6.35 15.63
N VAL A 564 -1.72 6.13 16.60
CA VAL A 564 -3.09 5.66 16.38
C VAL A 564 -4.03 6.56 17.19
N PRO A 565 -4.97 7.30 16.57
CA PRO A 565 -5.88 8.17 17.29
C PRO A 565 -6.95 7.38 18.04
N PHE A 566 -7.44 7.99 19.11
CA PHE A 566 -8.65 7.54 19.78
C PHE A 566 -9.87 8.04 18.98
N LEU A 567 -10.70 7.11 18.53
CA LEU A 567 -11.96 7.40 17.85
C LEU A 567 -13.12 6.85 18.71
N PRO A 568 -13.92 7.72 19.38
CA PRO A 568 -15.08 7.30 20.16
C PRO A 568 -16.00 6.32 19.44
N GLY A 569 -16.47 5.31 20.17
CA GLY A 569 -17.41 4.31 19.66
C GLY A 569 -16.73 3.14 18.94
N ASP A 570 -15.51 2.79 19.34
CA ASP A 570 -14.76 1.61 18.89
C ASP A 570 -14.61 1.50 17.36
N VAL A 571 -14.47 2.66 16.71
CA VAL A 571 -14.21 2.76 15.26
C VAL A 571 -12.84 2.23 14.90
N ASN A 572 -11.85 2.57 15.74
CA ASN A 572 -10.52 1.97 15.68
C ASN A 572 -10.44 0.76 16.61
N SER A 573 -9.84 -0.32 16.11
CA SER A 573 -9.48 -1.51 16.89
C SER A 573 -8.04 -1.94 16.58
N MET A 574 -7.34 -2.41 17.60
CA MET A 574 -5.94 -2.82 17.51
C MET A 574 -5.79 -4.21 18.14
N ASP A 575 -5.23 -5.18 17.41
CA ASP A 575 -4.97 -6.51 17.97
C ASP A 575 -3.81 -6.43 18.96
N ALA A 576 -2.61 -6.14 18.48
CA ALA A 576 -1.41 -5.98 19.31
C ALA A 576 -0.56 -4.79 18.86
N PRO A 577 0.19 -4.13 19.77
CA PRO A 577 1.16 -3.12 19.37
C PRO A 577 2.31 -3.72 18.55
N ILE A 578 2.98 -4.77 19.05
CA ILE A 578 4.19 -5.32 18.42
C ILE A 578 4.12 -6.86 18.39
N ARG A 579 4.42 -7.46 17.22
CA ARG A 579 4.59 -8.92 17.05
C ARG A 579 5.83 -9.27 16.23
N LEU A 580 6.93 -9.57 16.89
CA LEU A 580 8.12 -10.09 16.21
C LEU A 580 8.12 -11.61 16.34
N VAL A 581 7.78 -12.29 15.25
CA VAL A 581 7.61 -13.74 15.24
C VAL A 581 8.34 -14.35 14.05
N THR A 582 9.01 -15.47 14.31
CA THR A 582 9.56 -16.32 13.24
C THR A 582 8.72 -17.56 13.01
N PHE A 583 8.54 -17.94 11.74
CA PHE A 583 7.85 -19.16 11.34
C PHE A 583 8.82 -20.18 10.75
N SER A 584 8.62 -21.46 11.06
CA SER A 584 9.44 -22.57 10.55
C SER A 584 9.01 -23.06 9.16
N ASP A 585 7.74 -22.90 8.79
CA ASP A 585 7.18 -23.38 7.51
C ASP A 585 6.71 -22.22 6.63
N CYS A 586 7.66 -21.53 6.01
CA CYS A 586 7.35 -20.41 5.12
C CYS A 586 7.51 -20.71 3.63
N ARG A 587 8.38 -21.67 3.28
CA ARG A 587 8.85 -21.88 1.91
C ARG A 587 9.38 -23.29 1.68
N GLY A 588 8.52 -24.30 1.69
CA GLY A 588 8.82 -25.63 1.12
C GLY A 588 10.28 -26.08 1.26
N SER A 589 10.98 -26.27 0.14
CA SER A 589 12.36 -26.78 0.07
C SER A 589 13.49 -25.73 0.04
N GLU A 590 13.21 -24.45 0.33
CA GLU A 590 14.27 -23.42 0.33
C GLU A 590 15.24 -23.65 1.50
N PRO A 591 16.57 -23.51 1.29
CA PRO A 591 17.51 -23.75 2.37
C PRO A 591 17.36 -22.69 3.45
N HIS A 592 17.13 -23.15 4.69
CA HIS A 592 17.18 -22.30 5.88
C HIS A 592 18.53 -21.60 5.99
N ALA A 593 18.53 -20.40 6.57
CA ALA A 593 19.77 -19.73 6.89
C ALA A 593 20.54 -20.55 7.93
N THR A 594 21.84 -20.75 7.72
CA THR A 594 22.71 -21.39 8.72
C THR A 594 22.80 -20.56 9.99
N ASN A 595 22.67 -19.23 9.87
CA ASN A 595 22.56 -18.28 10.97
C ASN A 595 21.46 -17.25 10.64
N PHE A 596 20.49 -17.09 11.53
CA PHE A 596 19.48 -16.02 11.44
C PHE A 596 19.49 -15.20 12.73
N THR A 597 19.71 -13.90 12.64
CA THR A 597 19.78 -13.02 13.81
C THR A 597 18.57 -12.09 13.87
N ILE A 598 17.97 -11.94 15.05
CA ILE A 598 16.95 -10.93 15.34
C ILE A 598 17.40 -10.07 16.50
N GLY A 599 17.51 -8.77 16.30
CA GLY A 599 17.73 -7.83 17.41
C GLY A 599 18.63 -6.64 17.06
N ASN A 600 19.01 -5.89 18.07
CA ASN A 600 19.32 -4.46 17.96
C ASN A 600 18.19 -3.68 17.27
N ILE A 601 16.94 -3.89 17.72
CA ILE A 601 15.75 -3.21 17.18
C ILE A 601 15.29 -2.14 18.18
N ASP A 602 15.11 -0.91 17.70
CA ASP A 602 14.68 0.23 18.52
C ASP A 602 13.22 0.60 18.22
N PHE A 603 12.38 0.71 19.25
CA PHE A 603 11.01 1.21 19.19
C PHE A 603 10.89 2.51 20.00
N LEU A 604 10.63 3.62 19.32
CA LEU A 604 10.72 4.97 19.89
C LEU A 604 9.45 5.79 19.61
N ASP A 605 9.01 6.60 20.58
CA ASP A 605 7.97 7.62 20.36
C ASP A 605 6.65 7.07 19.77
N PHE A 606 6.06 6.03 20.38
CA PHE A 606 4.72 5.56 19.96
C PHE A 606 3.65 6.23 20.83
N ASP A 607 2.60 6.76 20.21
CA ASP A 607 1.39 7.28 20.85
C ASP A 607 0.18 6.49 20.33
N LEU A 608 -0.14 5.38 21.02
CA LEU A 608 -1.23 4.49 20.65
C LEU A 608 -2.43 4.72 21.58
N ARG A 609 -3.50 5.32 21.05
CA ARG A 609 -4.69 5.70 21.82
C ARG A 609 -5.86 4.74 21.66
N VAL A 610 -5.55 3.49 21.34
CA VAL A 610 -6.50 2.38 21.21
C VAL A 610 -6.05 1.29 22.17
N ILE A 611 -7.00 0.67 22.86
CA ILE A 611 -6.70 -0.45 23.75
C ILE A 611 -6.41 -1.68 22.87
N PRO A 612 -5.24 -2.33 23.01
CA PRO A 612 -4.99 -3.57 22.28
C PRO A 612 -5.90 -4.71 22.79
N GLU A 613 -6.40 -5.54 21.89
CA GLU A 613 -7.23 -6.71 22.17
C GLU A 613 -6.40 -7.96 22.57
N SER A 614 -5.09 -7.90 22.35
CA SER A 614 -4.09 -8.95 22.61
C SER A 614 -2.75 -8.34 23.04
N PRO A 615 -1.94 -9.10 23.80
CA PRO A 615 -0.59 -8.65 24.14
C PRO A 615 0.32 -8.55 22.91
N SER A 616 1.39 -7.76 23.04
CA SER A 616 2.55 -7.88 22.14
C SER A 616 3.20 -9.26 22.30
N LEU A 617 3.90 -9.72 21.27
CA LEU A 617 4.47 -11.06 21.23
C LEU A 617 5.89 -11.04 20.63
N LEU A 618 6.85 -11.64 21.34
CA LEU A 618 8.16 -11.99 20.81
C LEU A 618 8.28 -13.51 20.86
N ARG A 619 8.34 -14.16 19.69
CA ARG A 619 8.18 -15.62 19.61
C ARG A 619 9.03 -16.23 18.50
N SER A 620 9.52 -17.43 18.74
CA SER A 620 10.13 -18.26 17.69
C SER A 620 9.37 -19.56 17.56
N ASP A 621 8.65 -19.75 16.46
CA ASP A 621 7.93 -20.99 16.19
C ASP A 621 8.81 -22.03 15.51
N SER A 622 9.17 -23.08 16.26
CA SER A 622 9.72 -24.31 15.70
C SER A 622 8.64 -25.40 15.67
N TRP A 623 8.03 -25.65 14.51
CA TRP A 623 7.09 -26.77 14.32
C TRP A 623 7.80 -28.10 14.04
N SER A 624 9.11 -28.08 13.76
CA SER A 624 9.94 -29.27 13.52
C SER A 624 11.03 -29.47 14.58
N ALA A 625 11.33 -30.72 14.91
CA ALA A 625 12.35 -31.12 15.89
C ALA A 625 13.79 -30.70 15.51
N ASP A 626 14.04 -30.34 14.24
CA ASP A 626 15.30 -29.73 13.78
C ASP A 626 15.29 -28.21 13.95
N ALA A 627 14.83 -27.73 15.12
CA ALA A 627 14.52 -26.33 15.40
C ALA A 627 15.70 -25.38 15.11
N TRP A 628 15.66 -24.73 13.95
CA TRP A 628 16.50 -23.59 13.62
C TRP A 628 16.00 -22.39 14.43
N VAL A 629 16.57 -22.21 15.62
CA VAL A 629 16.18 -21.09 16.47
C VAL A 629 16.98 -19.86 16.07
N PRO A 630 16.32 -18.74 15.71
CA PRO A 630 17.03 -17.50 15.45
C PRO A 630 17.83 -17.08 16.69
N THR A 631 19.01 -16.54 16.47
CA THR A 631 19.79 -15.90 17.54
C THR A 631 19.16 -14.56 17.85
N TRP A 632 18.64 -14.41 19.07
CA TRP A 632 18.09 -13.14 19.54
C TRP A 632 19.18 -12.28 20.18
N THR A 633 19.19 -11.00 19.82
CA THR A 633 19.96 -9.93 20.48
C THR A 633 19.00 -8.87 21.01
N ASP A 634 19.52 -7.76 21.52
CA ASP A 634 18.73 -6.80 22.30
C ASP A 634 17.57 -6.17 21.52
N VAL A 635 16.42 -5.98 22.18
CA VAL A 635 15.28 -5.23 21.65
C VAL A 635 14.96 -4.12 22.64
N TYR A 636 14.90 -2.89 22.14
CA TYR A 636 14.78 -1.67 22.95
C TYR A 636 13.42 -1.01 22.71
N PHE A 637 12.70 -0.71 23.79
CA PHE A 637 11.43 0.03 23.76
C PHE A 637 11.60 1.50 24.21
N TYR A 638 12.81 2.03 24.07
CA TYR A 638 13.21 3.37 24.48
C TYR A 638 14.53 3.79 23.83
N ASN A 639 14.88 5.08 23.94
CA ASN A 639 16.13 5.59 23.39
C ASN A 639 17.36 5.12 24.21
N LYS A 640 18.09 4.14 23.70
CA LYS A 640 19.30 3.58 24.33
C LYS A 640 20.46 4.59 24.45
N SER A 641 20.54 5.57 23.54
CA SER A 641 21.60 6.59 23.53
C SER A 641 21.48 7.59 24.68
N ALA A 642 20.30 7.70 25.31
CA ALA A 642 20.06 8.61 26.42
C ALA A 642 20.72 8.18 27.74
N GLY A 643 21.26 6.96 27.83
CA GLY A 643 21.94 6.42 29.03
C GLY A 643 21.04 6.21 30.25
N THR A 644 19.85 6.80 30.27
CA THR A 644 18.76 6.56 31.22
C THR A 644 17.46 6.63 30.43
N PRO A 645 16.58 5.61 30.54
CA PRO A 645 15.32 5.61 29.82
C PRO A 645 14.49 6.86 30.08
N GLN A 646 14.01 7.49 29.02
CA GLN A 646 13.13 8.66 29.12
C GLN A 646 11.68 8.25 28.80
N PRO A 647 10.71 8.59 29.67
CA PRO A 647 9.30 8.20 29.48
C PRO A 647 8.68 8.74 28.19
N THR A 648 9.17 9.88 27.69
CA THR A 648 8.68 10.50 26.46
C THR A 648 9.19 9.85 25.19
N SER A 649 10.15 8.91 25.29
CA SER A 649 10.83 8.29 24.14
C SER A 649 10.47 6.82 23.89
N GLY A 650 9.48 6.30 24.61
CA GLY A 650 9.11 4.88 24.59
C GLY A 650 7.80 4.59 23.89
N VAL A 651 7.33 3.34 24.01
CA VAL A 651 6.03 2.92 23.49
C VAL A 651 4.92 3.19 24.50
N LEU A 652 4.06 4.17 24.22
CA LEU A 652 2.97 4.60 25.11
C LEU A 652 1.61 4.09 24.62
N LEU A 653 0.86 3.49 25.55
CA LEU A 653 -0.51 3.03 25.37
C LEU A 653 -1.46 3.85 26.26
N TYR A 654 -2.59 4.31 25.73
CA TYR A 654 -3.60 5.04 26.51
C TYR A 654 -4.89 4.22 26.66
N PRO A 655 -5.19 3.69 27.86
CA PRO A 655 -6.21 2.66 28.02
C PRO A 655 -7.66 3.15 28.18
N GLU A 656 -7.99 4.45 28.04
CA GLU A 656 -9.39 4.86 28.02
C GLU A 656 -9.62 6.30 27.52
N ALA A 657 -10.79 6.51 26.92
CA ALA A 657 -11.35 7.74 26.35
C ALA A 657 -11.53 8.92 27.31
N ASN A 658 -11.48 8.67 28.63
CA ASN A 658 -12.08 9.57 29.62
C ASN A 658 -11.13 10.58 30.26
N VAL A 659 -9.88 10.63 29.83
CA VAL A 659 -9.01 11.75 30.20
C VAL A 659 -8.95 12.66 29.00
N GLY A 660 -9.72 13.75 29.05
CA GLY A 660 -9.82 14.74 27.98
C GLY A 660 -8.44 15.04 27.41
N VAL A 661 -8.41 15.31 26.10
CA VAL A 661 -7.20 15.47 25.28
C VAL A 661 -6.21 16.50 25.87
N ASP A 662 -6.69 17.36 26.80
CA ASP A 662 -5.93 18.40 27.50
C ASP A 662 -5.57 18.10 28.97
N ALA A 663 -5.89 16.92 29.51
CA ALA A 663 -5.84 16.63 30.95
C ALA A 663 -4.91 15.47 31.33
N GLY A 664 -3.67 15.43 30.83
CA GLY A 664 -2.62 14.62 31.45
C GLY A 664 -2.95 13.14 31.66
N GLY A 665 -3.64 12.52 30.69
CA GLY A 665 -4.02 11.11 30.76
C GLY A 665 -2.82 10.20 31.06
N THR A 666 -3.03 9.25 31.97
CA THR A 666 -2.02 8.27 32.34
C THR A 666 -1.80 7.30 31.18
N GLY A 667 -0.71 7.48 30.43
CA GLY A 667 -0.23 6.49 29.47
C GLY A 667 0.49 5.34 30.19
N TYR A 668 0.62 4.20 29.54
CA TYR A 668 1.25 3.00 30.07
C TYR A 668 2.35 2.53 29.12
N PHE A 669 3.45 2.07 29.70
CA PHE A 669 4.56 1.49 28.94
C PHE A 669 4.30 0.00 28.68
N ILE A 670 4.72 -0.49 27.50
CA ILE A 670 4.80 -1.94 27.27
C ILE A 670 5.77 -2.56 28.28
N CYS A 671 5.33 -3.65 28.93
CA CYS A 671 6.12 -4.36 29.95
C CYS A 671 6.10 -5.88 29.70
N GLY A 672 7.21 -6.53 30.05
CA GLY A 672 7.45 -7.98 29.89
C GLY A 672 6.77 -8.87 30.92
N VAL A 673 6.49 -10.12 30.56
CA VAL A 673 6.29 -11.23 31.50
C VAL A 673 7.64 -11.92 31.70
N GLY A 674 8.08 -12.07 32.95
CA GLY A 674 9.19 -12.99 33.26
C GLY A 674 8.69 -14.44 33.22
N ASP A 675 9.54 -15.38 32.80
CA ASP A 675 9.26 -16.83 32.63
C ASP A 675 8.61 -17.54 33.84
N SER A 676 8.50 -16.89 35.00
CA SER A 676 8.08 -17.49 36.26
C SER A 676 6.68 -17.09 36.70
N GLY A 677 5.63 -17.43 35.94
CA GLY A 677 4.25 -17.55 36.45
C GLY A 677 3.69 -16.39 37.31
N ALA A 678 4.23 -15.18 37.18
CA ALA A 678 3.84 -14.05 37.99
C ALA A 678 2.49 -13.52 37.48
N THR A 679 1.46 -13.63 38.32
CA THR A 679 0.07 -13.36 37.95
C THR A 679 -0.28 -11.88 37.74
N ASN A 680 0.69 -10.96 37.81
CA ASN A 680 0.52 -9.54 37.48
C ASN A 680 1.88 -8.85 37.25
N PRO A 681 2.41 -8.74 36.03
CA PRO A 681 3.50 -7.80 35.76
C PRO A 681 2.97 -6.38 35.92
N LEU A 682 3.53 -5.62 36.88
CA LEU A 682 3.20 -4.22 37.09
C LEU A 682 3.75 -3.41 35.90
N CYS A 683 2.86 -2.88 35.06
CA CYS A 683 3.25 -1.97 34.00
C CYS A 683 3.51 -0.57 34.57
N TRP A 684 4.58 0.12 34.12
CA TRP A 684 4.81 1.52 34.48
C TRP A 684 3.79 2.43 33.79
N SER A 685 3.45 3.52 34.47
CA SER A 685 2.54 4.55 33.97
C SER A 685 3.25 5.89 33.81
N THR A 686 2.70 6.82 33.03
CA THR A 686 3.23 8.20 32.92
C THR A 686 3.14 8.98 34.24
N MET A 687 2.45 8.45 35.25
CA MET A 687 2.38 9.00 36.62
C MET A 687 3.35 8.34 37.62
N GLY A 688 4.17 7.37 37.18
CA GLY A 688 5.12 6.64 38.03
C GLY A 688 4.70 5.21 38.40
N GLU A 689 5.49 4.59 39.28
CA GLU A 689 5.37 3.19 39.72
C GLU A 689 4.15 2.94 40.62
N GLY A 690 3.42 1.83 40.40
CA GLY A 690 2.61 1.19 41.44
C GLY A 690 1.27 1.85 41.85
N GLN A 691 0.74 2.85 41.14
CA GLN A 691 -0.56 3.45 41.49
C GLN A 691 -1.78 2.70 40.91
N GLY A 692 -1.95 1.45 41.35
CA GLY A 692 -3.23 0.99 41.89
C GLY A 692 -4.40 0.59 40.99
N ASN A 693 -4.31 0.59 39.64
CA ASN A 693 -5.39 0.05 38.81
C ASN A 693 -4.98 -1.24 38.08
N PRO A 694 -5.72 -2.35 38.23
CA PRO A 694 -5.51 -3.55 37.46
C PRO A 694 -6.02 -3.31 36.03
N LEU A 695 -5.11 -2.98 35.11
CA LEU A 695 -5.34 -2.90 33.67
C LEU A 695 -4.44 -3.93 32.98
N PRO A 696 -4.75 -4.34 31.72
CA PRO A 696 -4.74 -5.73 31.29
C PRO A 696 -3.46 -6.46 31.68
N SER A 697 -3.63 -7.57 32.40
CA SER A 697 -2.58 -8.54 32.67
C SER A 697 -1.77 -8.82 31.42
N THR A 698 -0.45 -8.63 31.49
CA THR A 698 0.57 -9.07 30.51
C THR A 698 0.47 -8.38 29.13
N ASN A 699 1.43 -7.51 28.79
CA ASN A 699 1.49 -6.84 27.47
C ASN A 699 2.59 -7.37 26.55
N LEU A 700 3.45 -8.26 27.02
CA LEU A 700 4.42 -8.97 26.20
C LEU A 700 4.54 -10.41 26.69
N VAL A 701 4.23 -11.38 25.83
CA VAL A 701 4.38 -12.80 26.13
C VAL A 701 5.60 -13.33 25.38
N TYR A 702 6.41 -14.14 26.07
CA TYR A 702 7.45 -14.95 25.45
C TYR A 702 6.94 -16.39 25.38
N GLU A 703 6.93 -16.97 24.18
CA GLU A 703 6.59 -18.38 23.97
C GLU A 703 7.75 -19.07 23.25
N GLY A 704 8.43 -19.96 23.95
CA GLY A 704 9.43 -20.88 23.43
C GLY A 704 9.61 -22.06 24.40
N GLU A 705 9.63 -23.30 23.91
CA GLU A 705 9.69 -24.51 24.75
C GLU A 705 11.04 -24.71 25.47
N THR A 706 12.02 -23.86 25.18
CA THR A 706 13.32 -23.76 25.88
C THR A 706 13.75 -22.29 25.89
N SER A 707 14.45 -21.84 26.93
CA SER A 707 14.92 -20.46 27.07
C SER A 707 16.00 -20.13 26.02
N VAL A 708 15.61 -19.84 24.77
CA VAL A 708 16.55 -19.55 23.67
C VAL A 708 16.80 -18.04 23.47
N PHE A 709 16.35 -17.22 24.42
CA PHE A 709 16.60 -15.78 24.39
C PHE A 709 17.89 -15.47 25.17
N ASP A 710 19.04 -15.47 24.48
CA ASP A 710 20.34 -15.05 25.06
C ASP A 710 20.51 -13.51 25.07
N GLY A 711 19.64 -12.77 24.37
CA GLY A 711 19.64 -11.30 24.33
C GLY A 711 18.98 -10.66 25.54
N ILE A 712 19.09 -9.33 25.68
CA ILE A 712 18.38 -8.58 26.73
C ILE A 712 17.23 -7.80 26.09
N VAL A 713 15.98 -8.12 26.42
CA VAL A 713 14.87 -7.20 26.15
C VAL A 713 14.89 -6.09 27.18
N GLN A 714 15.11 -4.86 26.72
CA GLN A 714 15.22 -3.71 27.60
C GLN A 714 13.97 -2.85 27.51
N PHE A 715 13.24 -2.81 28.62
CA PHE A 715 12.14 -1.88 28.81
C PHE A 715 12.66 -0.56 29.37
N PRO A 716 12.00 0.57 29.09
CA PRO A 716 12.35 1.84 29.70
C PRO A 716 12.34 1.79 31.23
N TYR A 717 11.57 0.89 31.80
CA TYR A 717 11.57 0.62 33.22
C TYR A 717 11.59 -0.89 33.37
N GLY A 718 12.71 -1.43 33.85
CA GLY A 718 12.98 -2.87 33.82
C GLY A 718 11.88 -3.72 34.46
N PRO A 719 11.86 -5.04 34.22
CA PRO A 719 11.06 -5.94 35.04
C PRO A 719 11.43 -5.68 36.50
N LEU A 720 10.43 -5.50 37.37
CA LEU A 720 10.70 -5.31 38.79
C LEU A 720 11.55 -6.49 39.31
N PRO A 721 12.62 -6.23 40.09
CA PRO A 721 13.44 -7.27 40.69
C PRO A 721 12.64 -8.21 41.62
#